data_AF-A0A936D6T5-F1
#
_entry.id   AF-A0A936D6T5-F1
#
_cell.length_a   1.000
_cell.length_b   1.000
_cell.length_c   1.000
_cell.angle_alpha   90.00
_cell.angle_beta   90.00
_cell.angle_gamma   90.00
#
_symmetry.space_group_name_H-M   'P 1'
#
loop_
_entity.id
_entity.type
_entity.pdbx_description
1 polymer ?
#
loop_
_entity_poly.entity_id
_entity_poly.type
_entity_poly.pdbx_seq_one_letter_code
_entity_poly.pdbx_strand_id
1 'polypeptide(L)'
;MSDVRVIASVIVLALACGEPRPGEPSANPTAGAAEPVGHGAAQDVAGPPAIVLRGGAIWFDGRELAAQRPVEAPGVLSDGLQPTYEIDAVRAAIGDAEVTRIELDATSRVGALRGVLASVATHRVGEIAAGEQVVALPLSFAPRGDALRLQVRADGVELFDGGRSLATAKAATPELFAAASDRQRPLAVEIDDAREAAELVPLLDAARVAGFRRAILPSDHAPCVPAPADMSCVPGGFAIVGSDDGPPEERPRREIEISTFYVDRHEITIAQYDRCHAEGACPKRRNGQQRIMAPFVAGDQPMVPLDWDRALRFCAWAGKRLPSEWEWEKAARGPDGERFPWGDAEPTCERAQYRECAPMHCTPFPGKEHRWDCSEHATKPVGTLPAARYGLFEMAGNGYEWTATAGEEDLTHCGSTCNGRDPLGPCDGAVPCGRTRVLKGGSWYWPAGRIHGAHRRVEFMQSGNHRLSARCVADDGVLTRFPSAAIEFPRAVVPEPEPPEADALAKFTAITQDPIETKAICSEDVRVGWGAAQSRGGRSELHCRDPFPYLESNEPRAHLWRRYLANIGGAYIGVGSDQNYSFIAVARSQWAWVMDYDPRVTDHHQRLKVFVLAAATPEEFVALWSPSQSRRAAALIETAFAGSPELAKLRRGYHATRERLHEYYREQATPDPKAPGYGWLANPEHYAYVRLLFQQGRIMPIKGDLLGDDSLRTVGLAAKALGVPVRVFYTSNAPSSWGGQITEGYRRNVAGLPFDQRSIVLQTMSRGAFKQTGHWHHNVEGGRQMQGRLQRAGYQQVVQLLHERIPTDHGDVTVIGLPSGRPD
;
A
#
# COMPACT_ATOMS: atom_id res chain seq x y z
N MET A 1 -62.65 17.29 -14.65
CA MET A 1 -61.42 17.06 -15.44
C MET A 1 -60.27 17.46 -14.54
N SER A 2 -59.73 16.48 -13.81
CA SER A 2 -58.70 16.62 -12.80
C SER A 2 -57.42 16.02 -13.38
N ASP A 3 -56.36 16.82 -13.42
CA ASP A 3 -55.01 16.41 -13.83
C ASP A 3 -54.53 15.23 -12.99
N VAL A 4 -54.27 14.10 -13.66
CA VAL A 4 -53.66 12.92 -13.07
C VAL A 4 -52.13 13.12 -13.07
N ARG A 5 -51.56 13.45 -11.91
CA ARG A 5 -50.10 13.46 -11.71
C ARG A 5 -49.60 12.01 -11.59
N VAL A 6 -48.77 11.58 -12.54
CA VAL A 6 -47.95 10.36 -12.43
C VAL A 6 -46.88 10.62 -11.37
N ILE A 7 -46.85 9.81 -10.31
CA ILE A 7 -45.86 9.91 -9.22
C ILE A 7 -44.62 9.12 -9.65
N ALA A 8 -43.51 9.83 -9.91
CA ALA A 8 -42.18 9.25 -10.14
C ALA A 8 -41.49 8.92 -8.81
N SER A 9 -40.69 7.85 -8.77
CA SER A 9 -39.93 7.43 -7.58
C SER A 9 -38.52 8.08 -7.53
N VAL A 10 -38.01 8.37 -6.33
CA VAL A 10 -36.75 9.12 -6.10
C VAL A 10 -35.59 8.16 -5.78
N ILE A 11 -34.45 8.26 -6.48
CA ILE A 11 -33.16 7.68 -6.07
C ILE A 11 -32.27 8.83 -5.56
N VAL A 12 -31.91 8.84 -4.27
CA VAL A 12 -31.02 9.90 -3.76
C VAL A 12 -29.56 9.46 -3.92
N LEU A 13 -28.95 9.89 -5.01
CA LEU A 13 -27.51 9.93 -5.15
C LEU A 13 -27.01 11.16 -4.36
N ALA A 14 -25.94 11.02 -3.59
CA ALA A 14 -25.32 12.16 -2.93
C ALA A 14 -23.97 12.41 -3.61
N LEU A 15 -23.90 13.48 -4.39
CA LEU A 15 -22.67 13.96 -5.00
C LEU A 15 -22.43 15.41 -4.53
N ALA A 16 -21.30 15.70 -3.91
CA ALA A 16 -20.88 17.04 -3.44
C ALA A 16 -19.53 17.40 -4.07
N CYS A 17 -19.10 18.67 -4.21
CA CYS A 17 -17.92 18.93 -5.07
C CYS A 17 -17.09 20.21 -4.93
N GLY A 18 -15.83 20.11 -4.47
CA GLY A 18 -14.79 21.16 -4.61
C GLY A 18 -14.14 21.29 -6.01
N GLU A 19 -13.56 22.46 -6.31
CA GLU A 19 -13.17 23.03 -7.63
C GLU A 19 -12.14 22.27 -8.52
N PRO A 20 -12.16 22.47 -9.87
CA PRO A 20 -11.05 22.24 -10.80
C PRO A 20 -10.31 23.53 -11.25
N ARG A 21 -8.99 23.43 -11.52
CA ARG A 21 -8.12 24.49 -12.08
C ARG A 21 -8.05 24.44 -13.62
N PRO A 22 -7.75 25.56 -14.34
CA PRO A 22 -7.75 25.62 -15.81
C PRO A 22 -6.39 25.38 -16.46
N GLY A 23 -6.36 24.73 -17.65
CA GLY A 23 -5.17 24.68 -18.52
C GLY A 23 -5.17 23.69 -19.69
N GLU A 24 -5.48 24.21 -20.90
CA GLU A 24 -5.12 23.79 -22.28
C GLU A 24 -5.83 22.64 -23.05
N PRO A 25 -5.93 22.73 -24.41
CA PRO A 25 -6.93 22.05 -25.23
C PRO A 25 -6.43 20.88 -26.10
N SER A 26 -7.33 19.91 -26.29
CA SER A 26 -7.64 19.11 -27.50
C SER A 26 -6.51 18.64 -28.45
N ALA A 27 -6.33 17.31 -28.51
CA ALA A 27 -5.97 16.61 -29.75
C ALA A 27 -6.84 15.35 -29.93
N ASN A 28 -7.70 15.36 -30.94
CA ASN A 28 -8.41 14.19 -31.47
C ASN A 28 -7.43 13.20 -32.12
N PRO A 29 -7.67 11.89 -32.02
CA PRO A 29 -7.35 10.96 -33.09
C PRO A 29 -8.63 10.37 -33.70
N THR A 30 -8.68 10.41 -35.03
CA THR A 30 -9.67 9.78 -35.90
C THR A 30 -9.70 8.26 -35.73
N ALA A 31 -10.92 7.72 -35.69
CA ALA A 31 -11.25 6.32 -35.68
C ALA A 31 -10.85 5.59 -36.98
N GLY A 32 -10.41 4.34 -36.85
CA GLY A 32 -10.35 3.34 -37.91
C GLY A 32 -11.01 2.06 -37.39
N ALA A 33 -12.12 1.69 -38.01
CA ALA A 33 -12.96 0.54 -37.65
C ALA A 33 -12.38 -0.79 -38.15
N ALA A 34 -12.60 -1.87 -37.39
CA ALA A 34 -12.64 -3.24 -37.88
C ALA A 34 -13.59 -4.10 -37.03
N GLU A 35 -14.41 -4.90 -37.71
CA GLU A 35 -15.57 -5.69 -37.27
C GLU A 35 -15.27 -6.93 -36.39
N PRO A 36 -16.30 -7.52 -35.74
CA PRO A 36 -16.14 -8.58 -34.74
C PRO A 36 -16.23 -10.00 -35.35
N VAL A 37 -15.50 -10.96 -34.77
CA VAL A 37 -15.71 -12.40 -35.03
C VAL A 37 -15.67 -13.21 -33.73
N GLY A 38 -16.83 -13.76 -33.37
CA GLY A 38 -17.04 -15.11 -32.82
C GLY A 38 -16.58 -15.43 -31.39
N HIS A 39 -17.49 -15.35 -30.41
CA HIS A 39 -17.34 -16.03 -29.11
C HIS A 39 -17.96 -17.43 -29.17
N GLY A 40 -17.12 -18.44 -28.97
CA GLY A 40 -17.55 -19.79 -28.58
C GLY A 40 -17.71 -19.85 -27.06
N ALA A 41 -18.79 -20.45 -26.59
CA ALA A 41 -19.18 -20.55 -25.20
C ALA A 41 -18.13 -21.25 -24.32
N ALA A 42 -17.68 -20.57 -23.26
CA ALA A 42 -16.92 -21.13 -22.16
C ALA A 42 -17.80 -21.16 -20.90
N GLN A 43 -17.74 -22.27 -20.16
CA GLN A 43 -18.53 -22.56 -18.95
C GLN A 43 -17.99 -21.80 -17.74
N ASP A 44 -18.91 -21.29 -16.91
CA ASP A 44 -18.69 -20.43 -15.74
C ASP A 44 -17.91 -21.10 -14.60
N VAL A 45 -16.86 -20.42 -14.12
CA VAL A 45 -16.23 -20.63 -12.80
C VAL A 45 -16.84 -19.57 -11.87
N ALA A 46 -17.53 -19.99 -10.81
CA ALA A 46 -18.20 -19.07 -9.87
C ALA A 46 -17.18 -18.18 -9.13
N GLY A 47 -17.29 -16.86 -9.35
CA GLY A 47 -16.53 -15.82 -8.65
C GLY A 47 -17.08 -15.54 -7.23
N PRO A 48 -16.65 -14.45 -6.58
CA PRO A 48 -17.22 -14.03 -5.28
C PRO A 48 -18.75 -13.83 -5.40
N PRO A 49 -19.51 -13.95 -4.29
CA PRO A 49 -20.97 -13.83 -4.32
C PRO A 49 -21.38 -12.49 -4.93
N ALA A 50 -21.85 -12.55 -6.17
CA ALA A 50 -22.23 -11.39 -6.96
C ALA A 50 -23.75 -11.46 -7.19
N ILE A 51 -24.41 -10.33 -6.96
CA ILE A 51 -25.81 -10.21 -7.36
C ILE A 51 -25.83 -9.85 -8.84
N VAL A 52 -26.47 -10.67 -9.66
CA VAL A 52 -26.61 -10.40 -11.10
C VAL A 52 -28.02 -9.94 -11.37
N LEU A 53 -28.17 -8.76 -11.96
CA LEU A 53 -29.42 -8.26 -12.49
C LEU A 53 -29.52 -8.61 -13.96
N ARG A 54 -30.64 -9.22 -14.34
CA ARG A 54 -30.96 -9.54 -15.73
C ARG A 54 -32.39 -9.15 -16.03
N GLY A 55 -32.60 -8.13 -16.83
CA GLY A 55 -33.96 -7.61 -17.06
C GLY A 55 -34.55 -7.01 -15.78
N GLY A 56 -35.72 -7.52 -15.39
CA GLY A 56 -36.33 -7.24 -14.10
C GLY A 56 -36.03 -8.29 -13.02
N ALA A 57 -35.11 -9.24 -13.24
CA ALA A 57 -34.85 -10.34 -12.31
C ALA A 57 -33.56 -10.12 -11.50
N ILE A 58 -33.61 -10.52 -10.23
CA ILE A 58 -32.50 -10.48 -9.26
C ILE A 58 -31.96 -11.89 -9.07
N TRP A 59 -30.68 -12.11 -9.30
CA TRP A 59 -30.01 -13.41 -9.14
C TRP A 59 -28.90 -13.31 -8.07
N PHE A 60 -28.75 -14.36 -7.27
CA PHE A 60 -27.68 -14.50 -6.28
C PHE A 60 -27.21 -15.95 -6.24
N ASP A 61 -25.89 -16.19 -6.32
CA ASP A 61 -25.28 -17.52 -6.40
C ASP A 61 -25.94 -18.44 -7.46
N GLY A 62 -26.28 -17.87 -8.61
CA GLY A 62 -26.90 -18.60 -9.73
C GLY A 62 -28.39 -18.93 -9.56
N ARG A 63 -29.03 -18.49 -8.46
CA ARG A 63 -30.47 -18.66 -8.22
C ARG A 63 -31.22 -17.34 -8.38
N GLU A 64 -32.33 -17.37 -9.12
CA GLU A 64 -33.26 -16.24 -9.19
C GLU A 64 -33.97 -16.07 -7.84
N LEU A 65 -33.83 -14.88 -7.25
CA LEU A 65 -34.41 -14.52 -5.97
C LEU A 65 -35.78 -13.84 -6.12
N ALA A 66 -35.93 -12.97 -7.12
CA ALA A 66 -37.16 -12.25 -7.40
C ALA A 66 -37.20 -11.69 -8.83
N ALA A 67 -38.40 -11.61 -9.42
CA ALA A 67 -38.68 -10.91 -10.67
C ALA A 67 -39.54 -9.67 -10.43
N GLN A 68 -39.40 -8.66 -11.30
CA GLN A 68 -40.20 -7.44 -11.28
C GLN A 68 -41.68 -7.79 -11.35
N ARG A 69 -42.46 -7.35 -10.35
CA ARG A 69 -43.91 -7.50 -10.42
C ARG A 69 -44.47 -6.64 -11.54
N PRO A 70 -45.47 -7.13 -12.30
CA PRO A 70 -46.29 -6.26 -13.13
C PRO A 70 -46.87 -5.16 -12.23
N VAL A 71 -46.80 -3.91 -12.67
CA VAL A 71 -47.50 -2.81 -11.99
C VAL A 71 -48.99 -3.09 -12.16
N GLU A 72 -49.62 -3.75 -11.19
CA GLU A 72 -51.07 -3.85 -11.17
C GLU A 72 -51.63 -2.42 -11.17
N ALA A 73 -52.64 -2.21 -12.02
CA ALA A 73 -53.20 -0.93 -12.46
C ALA A 73 -53.24 0.19 -11.38
N PRO A 74 -53.14 1.47 -11.78
CA PRO A 74 -52.91 2.61 -10.90
C PRO A 74 -54.02 2.79 -9.84
N GLY A 75 -53.80 2.22 -8.65
CA GLY A 75 -54.62 2.37 -7.46
C GLY A 75 -53.87 3.20 -6.41
N VAL A 76 -54.59 4.15 -5.80
CA VAL A 76 -54.08 5.10 -4.80
C VAL A 76 -53.50 4.37 -3.59
N LEU A 77 -52.26 4.72 -3.21
CA LEU A 77 -51.68 4.40 -1.91
C LEU A 77 -51.18 5.70 -1.26
N SER A 78 -51.78 6.02 -0.13
CA SER A 78 -51.59 7.27 0.61
C SER A 78 -50.43 7.26 1.59
N ASP A 79 -49.67 6.17 1.73
CA ASP A 79 -48.58 6.08 2.70
C ASP A 79 -47.42 5.20 2.16
N GLY A 80 -46.40 5.82 1.57
CA GLY A 80 -45.10 5.19 1.29
C GLY A 80 -44.93 4.45 -0.05
N LEU A 81 -43.68 4.42 -0.53
CA LEU A 81 -43.23 3.66 -1.70
C LEU A 81 -43.48 2.16 -1.49
N GLN A 82 -44.40 1.55 -2.23
CA GLN A 82 -44.47 0.10 -2.34
C GLN A 82 -43.30 -0.37 -3.22
N PRO A 83 -42.45 -1.31 -2.76
CA PRO A 83 -41.41 -1.86 -3.60
C PRO A 83 -42.02 -2.74 -4.71
N THR A 84 -41.49 -2.62 -5.92
CA THR A 84 -41.82 -3.45 -7.09
C THR A 84 -41.39 -4.92 -6.95
N TYR A 85 -40.88 -5.31 -5.76
CA TYR A 85 -40.26 -6.58 -5.41
C TYR A 85 -40.60 -6.94 -3.95
N GLU A 86 -40.63 -8.24 -3.62
CA GLU A 86 -40.72 -8.76 -2.24
C GLU A 86 -39.37 -8.62 -1.51
N ILE A 87 -39.08 -7.41 -1.03
CA ILE A 87 -37.78 -7.05 -0.41
C ILE A 87 -37.40 -7.96 0.75
N ASP A 88 -38.36 -8.36 1.59
CA ASP A 88 -38.07 -9.23 2.74
C ASP A 88 -37.65 -10.65 2.32
N ALA A 89 -38.18 -11.16 1.20
CA ALA A 89 -37.79 -12.45 0.65
C ALA A 89 -36.39 -12.41 0.02
N VAL A 90 -36.07 -11.32 -0.69
CA VAL A 90 -34.72 -11.08 -1.26
C VAL A 90 -33.70 -10.91 -0.14
N ARG A 91 -34.02 -10.12 0.88
CA ARG A 91 -33.17 -9.94 2.08
C ARG A 91 -32.95 -11.25 2.82
N ALA A 92 -33.99 -12.06 3.03
CA ALA A 92 -33.87 -13.36 3.68
C ALA A 92 -33.00 -14.34 2.88
N ALA A 93 -33.02 -14.27 1.55
CA ALA A 93 -32.23 -15.13 0.68
C ALA A 93 -30.74 -14.71 0.59
N ILE A 94 -30.44 -13.42 0.65
CA ILE A 94 -29.05 -12.90 0.66
C ILE A 94 -28.41 -13.07 2.04
N GLY A 95 -29.19 -12.95 3.13
CA GLY A 95 -28.70 -13.10 4.50
C GLY A 95 -27.60 -12.11 4.86
N ASP A 96 -26.55 -12.59 5.55
CA ASP A 96 -25.38 -11.80 5.97
C ASP A 96 -24.23 -11.81 4.96
N ALA A 97 -24.43 -12.35 3.75
CA ALA A 97 -23.38 -12.47 2.75
C ALA A 97 -22.73 -11.11 2.40
N GLU A 98 -21.40 -11.12 2.24
CA GLU A 98 -20.62 -9.94 1.85
C GLU A 98 -20.71 -9.75 0.33
N VAL A 99 -21.76 -9.04 -0.12
CA VAL A 99 -22.00 -8.79 -1.54
C VAL A 99 -21.08 -7.67 -2.03
N THR A 100 -19.88 -8.02 -2.47
CA THR A 100 -18.89 -7.02 -2.90
C THR A 100 -19.22 -6.38 -4.26
N ARG A 101 -20.06 -7.03 -5.08
CA ARG A 101 -20.33 -6.62 -6.48
C ARG A 101 -21.78 -6.90 -6.91
N ILE A 102 -22.37 -5.94 -7.63
CA ILE A 102 -23.63 -6.11 -8.39
C ILE A 102 -23.31 -6.01 -9.88
N GLU A 103 -23.72 -7.00 -10.67
CA GLU A 103 -23.57 -7.02 -12.12
C GLU A 103 -24.89 -6.68 -12.81
N LEU A 104 -24.85 -5.79 -13.77
CA LEU A 104 -25.97 -5.35 -14.60
C LEU A 104 -25.75 -5.84 -16.02
N ASP A 105 -26.74 -6.51 -16.59
CA ASP A 105 -26.80 -6.69 -18.05
C ASP A 105 -27.48 -5.51 -18.75
N ALA A 106 -27.43 -5.52 -20.09
CA ALA A 106 -28.00 -4.47 -20.93
C ALA A 106 -29.54 -4.32 -20.80
N THR A 107 -30.22 -5.25 -20.14
CA THR A 107 -31.69 -5.23 -19.96
C THR A 107 -32.10 -4.90 -18.54
N SER A 108 -31.14 -4.75 -17.62
CA SER A 108 -31.35 -4.56 -16.19
C SER A 108 -32.16 -3.30 -15.90
N ARG A 109 -33.16 -3.40 -15.01
CA ARG A 109 -34.08 -2.29 -14.69
C ARG A 109 -33.68 -1.54 -13.42
N VAL A 110 -33.89 -0.23 -13.41
CA VAL A 110 -33.64 0.66 -12.25
C VAL A 110 -34.36 0.17 -10.99
N GLY A 111 -35.61 -0.31 -11.14
CA GLY A 111 -36.38 -0.86 -10.03
C GLY A 111 -35.75 -2.12 -9.42
N ALA A 112 -35.13 -2.98 -10.24
CA ALA A 112 -34.43 -4.19 -9.77
C ALA A 112 -33.21 -3.81 -8.94
N LEU A 113 -32.44 -2.83 -9.44
CA LEU A 113 -31.27 -2.29 -8.75
C LEU A 113 -31.68 -1.70 -7.40
N ARG A 114 -32.73 -0.87 -7.36
CA ARG A 114 -33.28 -0.31 -6.11
C ARG A 114 -33.75 -1.40 -5.14
N GLY A 115 -34.43 -2.44 -5.64
CA GLY A 115 -34.89 -3.57 -4.84
C GLY A 115 -33.73 -4.31 -4.16
N VAL A 116 -32.64 -4.56 -4.89
CA VAL A 116 -31.39 -5.12 -4.32
C VAL A 116 -30.81 -4.20 -3.26
N LEU A 117 -30.65 -2.91 -3.57
CA LEU A 117 -30.04 -1.93 -2.68
C LEU A 117 -30.81 -1.72 -1.36
N ALA A 118 -32.13 -1.90 -1.38
CA ALA A 118 -32.97 -1.86 -0.18
C ALA A 118 -32.98 -3.19 0.60
N SER A 119 -32.57 -4.29 -0.05
CA SER A 119 -32.54 -5.64 0.53
C SER A 119 -31.18 -5.99 1.14
N VAL A 120 -30.08 -5.41 0.62
CA VAL A 120 -28.74 -5.53 1.18
C VAL A 120 -28.51 -4.48 2.27
N ALA A 121 -27.79 -4.83 3.34
CA ALA A 121 -27.32 -3.82 4.28
C ALA A 121 -26.43 -2.84 3.50
N THR A 122 -26.83 -1.56 3.43
CA THR A 122 -26.27 -0.50 2.57
C THR A 122 -24.76 -0.21 2.76
N HIS A 123 -24.09 -0.93 3.65
CA HIS A 123 -22.70 -0.77 4.05
C HIS A 123 -21.75 -1.83 3.43
N ARG A 124 -22.25 -2.72 2.56
CA ARG A 124 -21.49 -3.90 2.09
C ARG A 124 -21.35 -4.04 0.57
N VAL A 125 -21.92 -3.15 -0.24
CA VAL A 125 -21.78 -3.19 -1.72
C VAL A 125 -20.66 -2.25 -2.16
N GLY A 126 -19.60 -2.80 -2.75
CA GLY A 126 -18.43 -2.04 -3.20
C GLY A 126 -18.54 -1.51 -4.63
N GLU A 127 -19.17 -2.26 -5.53
CA GLU A 127 -19.14 -1.98 -6.98
C GLU A 127 -20.44 -2.35 -7.71
N ILE A 128 -20.87 -1.51 -8.66
CA ILE A 128 -21.90 -1.83 -9.66
C ILE A 128 -21.22 -1.87 -11.04
N ALA A 129 -21.29 -3.02 -11.71
CA ALA A 129 -20.68 -3.22 -13.03
C ALA A 129 -21.76 -3.38 -14.10
N ALA A 130 -21.69 -2.62 -15.19
CA ALA A 130 -22.52 -2.78 -16.38
C ALA A 130 -21.61 -3.06 -17.59
N GLY A 131 -21.50 -4.32 -18.01
CA GLY A 131 -20.49 -4.72 -19.00
C GLY A 131 -19.06 -4.45 -18.51
N GLU A 132 -18.23 -3.79 -19.33
CA GLU A 132 -16.84 -3.41 -18.96
C GLU A 132 -16.77 -2.14 -18.07
N GLN A 133 -17.89 -1.47 -17.84
CA GLN A 133 -17.93 -0.23 -17.05
C GLN A 133 -18.24 -0.54 -15.58
N VAL A 134 -17.36 -0.11 -14.68
CA VAL A 134 -17.53 -0.25 -13.23
C VAL A 134 -17.75 1.13 -12.61
N VAL A 135 -18.83 1.27 -11.83
CA VAL A 135 -19.15 2.50 -11.11
C VAL A 135 -19.32 2.21 -9.62
N ALA A 136 -18.54 2.89 -8.79
CA ALA A 136 -18.68 2.84 -7.34
C ALA A 136 -19.78 3.82 -6.89
N LEU A 137 -20.88 3.31 -6.34
CA LEU A 137 -22.05 4.09 -5.94
C LEU A 137 -22.32 3.99 -4.43
N PRO A 138 -22.26 5.09 -3.69
CA PRO A 138 -22.85 5.20 -2.37
C PRO A 138 -24.28 5.74 -2.49
N LEU A 139 -25.26 5.01 -1.94
CA LEU A 139 -26.68 5.36 -2.03
C LEU A 139 -27.25 5.56 -0.62
N SER A 140 -27.87 6.72 -0.40
CA SER A 140 -28.68 7.00 0.79
C SER A 140 -30.12 7.25 0.36
N PHE A 141 -31.11 7.05 1.23
CA PHE A 141 -32.53 7.08 0.86
C PHE A 141 -33.33 8.25 1.46
N ALA A 142 -32.70 9.39 1.77
CA ALA A 142 -33.44 10.56 2.25
C ALA A 142 -32.92 11.85 1.60
N PRO A 143 -33.74 12.59 0.84
CA PRO A 143 -33.36 13.93 0.44
C PRO A 143 -33.32 14.79 1.70
N ARG A 144 -32.12 15.28 2.05
CA ARG A 144 -32.04 16.50 2.86
C ARG A 144 -32.64 17.63 2.02
N GLY A 145 -33.37 18.55 2.65
CA GLY A 145 -34.10 19.64 1.97
C GLY A 145 -33.22 20.62 1.16
N ASP A 146 -31.91 20.38 1.10
CA ASP A 146 -30.90 21.16 0.41
C ASP A 146 -30.37 20.51 -0.88
N ALA A 147 -30.84 19.33 -1.30
CA ALA A 147 -30.34 18.67 -2.51
C ALA A 147 -30.80 19.34 -3.83
N LEU A 148 -29.94 19.34 -4.85
CA LEU A 148 -30.34 19.49 -6.25
C LEU A 148 -31.04 18.21 -6.70
N ARG A 149 -32.00 18.31 -7.62
CA ARG A 149 -32.84 17.18 -8.05
C ARG A 149 -32.80 17.05 -9.56
N LEU A 150 -32.21 15.99 -10.08
CA LEU A 150 -32.17 15.66 -11.50
C LEU A 150 -33.28 14.66 -11.81
N GLN A 151 -34.28 15.07 -12.57
CA GLN A 151 -35.36 14.21 -13.02
C GLN A 151 -35.07 13.65 -14.41
N VAL A 152 -35.12 12.33 -14.53
CA VAL A 152 -34.83 11.56 -15.75
C VAL A 152 -36.14 10.96 -16.25
N ARG A 153 -36.61 11.43 -17.41
CA ARG A 153 -37.86 11.02 -18.07
C ARG A 153 -37.57 10.40 -19.43
N ALA A 154 -38.57 9.73 -20.01
CA ALA A 154 -38.46 9.07 -21.31
C ALA A 154 -38.10 10.03 -22.46
N ASP A 155 -38.45 11.31 -22.32
CA ASP A 155 -38.28 12.37 -23.33
C ASP A 155 -37.14 13.36 -23.01
N GLY A 156 -36.43 13.16 -21.89
CA GLY A 156 -35.29 14.00 -21.53
C GLY A 156 -34.93 13.97 -20.05
N VAL A 157 -34.02 14.85 -19.66
CA VAL A 157 -33.53 15.05 -18.31
C VAL A 157 -33.68 16.50 -17.91
N GLU A 158 -34.03 16.75 -16.66
CA GLU A 158 -34.28 18.09 -16.14
C GLU A 158 -33.68 18.25 -14.75
N LEU A 159 -32.84 19.27 -14.58
CA LEU A 159 -32.18 19.59 -13.31
C LEU A 159 -32.97 20.65 -12.56
N PHE A 160 -33.20 20.43 -11.26
CA PHE A 160 -33.96 21.31 -10.38
C PHE A 160 -33.15 21.75 -9.16
N ASP A 161 -33.48 22.94 -8.68
CA ASP A 161 -33.11 23.45 -7.37
C ASP A 161 -34.39 23.75 -6.57
N GLY A 162 -34.69 22.89 -5.59
CA GLY A 162 -36.01 22.87 -4.96
C GLY A 162 -37.12 22.67 -6.00
N GLY A 163 -38.02 23.65 -6.10
CA GLY A 163 -39.12 23.65 -7.08
C GLY A 163 -38.78 24.31 -8.43
N ARG A 164 -37.58 24.89 -8.60
CA ARG A 164 -37.20 25.65 -9.80
C ARG A 164 -36.42 24.77 -10.78
N SER A 165 -36.86 24.71 -12.04
CA SER A 165 -36.10 24.10 -13.13
C SER A 165 -34.89 24.97 -13.48
N LEU A 166 -33.71 24.37 -13.52
CA LEU A 166 -32.44 25.00 -13.87
C LEU A 166 -32.07 24.78 -15.33
N ALA A 167 -32.25 23.56 -15.83
CA ALA A 167 -31.97 23.21 -17.22
C ALA A 167 -32.67 21.91 -17.63
N THR A 168 -32.97 21.80 -18.92
CA THR A 168 -33.54 20.61 -19.54
C THR A 168 -32.69 20.20 -20.74
N ALA A 169 -32.46 18.91 -20.92
CA ALA A 169 -31.76 18.36 -22.07
C ALA A 169 -32.38 17.04 -22.52
N LYS A 170 -32.01 16.57 -23.72
CA LYS A 170 -32.42 15.24 -24.19
C LYS A 170 -31.68 14.09 -23.50
N ALA A 171 -30.50 14.35 -22.95
CA ALA A 171 -29.67 13.39 -22.24
C ALA A 171 -28.82 14.09 -21.16
N ALA A 172 -28.34 13.33 -20.18
CA ALA A 172 -27.47 13.84 -19.13
C ALA A 172 -26.07 14.09 -19.70
N THR A 173 -25.80 15.33 -20.12
CA THR A 173 -24.49 15.78 -20.58
C THR A 173 -23.86 16.72 -19.55
N PRO A 174 -22.53 16.92 -19.54
CA PRO A 174 -21.88 17.85 -18.62
C PRO A 174 -22.47 19.28 -18.67
N GLU A 175 -22.97 19.70 -19.84
CA GLU A 175 -23.59 21.02 -20.05
C GLU A 175 -24.91 21.19 -19.29
N LEU A 176 -25.68 20.12 -19.10
CA LEU A 176 -26.91 20.15 -18.29
C LEU A 176 -26.62 20.60 -16.86
N PHE A 177 -25.52 20.08 -16.31
CA PHE A 177 -25.05 20.36 -14.95
C PHE A 177 -24.35 21.72 -14.83
N ALA A 178 -24.00 22.36 -15.95
CA ALA A 178 -23.45 23.71 -15.94
C ALA A 178 -24.46 24.73 -15.38
N ALA A 179 -25.77 24.46 -15.46
CA ALA A 179 -26.82 25.32 -14.93
C ALA A 179 -26.95 25.31 -13.40
N ALA A 180 -26.34 24.35 -12.70
CA ALA A 180 -26.24 24.37 -11.25
C ALA A 180 -25.22 25.43 -10.79
N SER A 181 -25.70 26.47 -10.11
CA SER A 181 -24.86 27.53 -9.56
C SER A 181 -24.08 27.10 -8.32
N ASP A 182 -24.59 26.13 -7.57
CA ASP A 182 -23.94 25.55 -6.39
C ASP A 182 -23.83 24.03 -6.55
N ARG A 183 -22.70 23.60 -7.13
CA ARG A 183 -22.38 22.17 -7.37
C ARG A 183 -21.78 21.48 -6.13
N GLN A 184 -21.79 22.15 -4.96
CA GLN A 184 -21.44 21.54 -3.67
C GLN A 184 -22.60 20.74 -3.07
N ARG A 185 -23.82 21.03 -3.50
CA ARG A 185 -25.04 20.45 -2.95
C ARG A 185 -25.25 19.02 -3.46
N PRO A 186 -25.76 18.10 -2.61
CA PRO A 186 -26.08 16.74 -3.03
C PRO A 186 -26.99 16.71 -4.26
N LEU A 187 -26.67 15.87 -5.25
CA LEU A 187 -27.49 15.67 -6.45
C LEU A 187 -28.39 14.42 -6.35
N ALA A 188 -29.64 14.57 -5.93
CA ALA A 188 -30.65 13.52 -6.00
C ALA A 188 -31.07 13.25 -7.45
N VAL A 189 -31.23 11.99 -7.86
CA VAL A 189 -31.61 11.59 -9.22
C VAL A 189 -32.95 10.85 -9.20
N GLU A 190 -33.99 11.46 -9.75
CA GLU A 190 -35.28 10.81 -9.93
C GLU A 190 -35.33 10.11 -11.28
N ILE A 191 -35.51 8.80 -11.30
CA ILE A 191 -35.54 8.01 -12.53
C ILE A 191 -36.60 6.91 -12.40
N ASP A 192 -37.32 6.64 -13.48
CA ASP A 192 -38.38 5.63 -13.52
C ASP A 192 -37.79 4.21 -13.31
N ASP A 193 -38.41 3.41 -12.44
CA ASP A 193 -38.01 2.04 -12.17
C ASP A 193 -38.02 1.13 -13.40
N ALA A 194 -38.82 1.47 -14.42
CA ALA A 194 -38.90 0.77 -15.68
C ALA A 194 -37.75 1.13 -16.65
N ARG A 195 -36.89 2.10 -16.34
CA ARG A 195 -35.71 2.46 -17.16
C ARG A 195 -34.60 1.44 -17.06
N GLU A 196 -33.67 1.47 -18.01
CA GLU A 196 -32.48 0.63 -17.98
C GLU A 196 -31.47 1.18 -16.96
N ALA A 197 -30.98 0.33 -16.07
CA ALA A 197 -30.02 0.71 -15.03
C ALA A 197 -28.67 1.16 -15.60
N ALA A 198 -28.32 0.68 -16.80
CA ALA A 198 -27.14 1.12 -17.54
C ALA A 198 -27.15 2.63 -17.85
N GLU A 199 -28.34 3.27 -17.88
CA GLU A 199 -28.48 4.71 -18.13
C GLU A 199 -27.96 5.57 -16.97
N LEU A 200 -27.76 4.99 -15.78
CA LEU A 200 -27.15 5.67 -14.64
C LEU A 200 -25.65 5.91 -14.84
N VAL A 201 -24.95 5.04 -15.56
CA VAL A 201 -23.49 5.13 -15.76
C VAL A 201 -23.07 6.39 -16.52
N PRO A 202 -23.59 6.68 -17.74
CA PRO A 202 -23.24 7.89 -18.47
C PRO A 202 -23.72 9.16 -17.75
N LEU A 203 -24.82 9.07 -16.98
CA LEU A 203 -25.33 10.18 -16.18
C LEU A 203 -24.36 10.56 -15.06
N LEU A 204 -23.83 9.56 -14.34
CA LEU A 204 -22.86 9.76 -13.26
C LEU A 204 -21.53 10.27 -13.80
N ASP A 205 -21.10 9.77 -14.95
CA ASP A 205 -19.89 10.26 -15.60
C ASP A 205 -20.06 11.71 -16.07
N ALA A 206 -21.22 12.07 -16.63
CA ALA A 206 -21.53 13.45 -16.99
C ALA A 206 -21.56 14.39 -15.78
N ALA A 207 -22.13 13.95 -14.65
CA ALA A 207 -22.12 14.72 -13.40
C ALA A 207 -20.68 14.90 -12.88
N ARG A 208 -19.88 13.83 -12.90
CA ARG A 208 -18.46 13.87 -12.52
C ARG A 208 -17.65 14.83 -13.38
N VAL A 209 -17.82 14.77 -14.70
CA VAL A 209 -17.15 15.68 -15.67
C VAL A 209 -17.59 17.13 -15.45
N ALA A 210 -18.85 17.36 -15.06
CA ALA A 210 -19.35 18.68 -14.69
C ALA A 210 -18.89 19.18 -13.31
N GLY A 211 -18.08 18.39 -12.60
CA GLY A 211 -17.59 18.71 -11.27
C GLY A 211 -18.63 18.43 -10.19
N PHE A 212 -19.10 17.19 -10.11
CA PHE A 212 -19.73 16.57 -8.94
C PHE A 212 -18.81 15.44 -8.40
N ARG A 213 -18.49 15.34 -7.08
CA ARG A 213 -17.65 14.23 -6.51
C ARG A 213 -18.50 13.19 -5.78
N ARG A 214 -17.91 11.99 -5.58
CA ARG A 214 -18.45 10.86 -4.81
C ARG A 214 -18.66 11.22 -3.34
N ALA A 215 -19.80 10.85 -2.74
CA ALA A 215 -19.97 10.90 -1.28
C ALA A 215 -19.13 9.81 -0.59
N ILE A 216 -18.40 10.18 0.47
CA ILE A 216 -17.64 9.23 1.29
C ILE A 216 -18.55 8.69 2.40
N LEU A 217 -18.75 7.37 2.43
CA LEU A 217 -19.50 6.66 3.46
C LEU A 217 -18.58 6.24 4.62
N PRO A 218 -19.13 6.03 5.83
CA PRO A 218 -18.39 5.41 6.93
C PRO A 218 -17.79 4.04 6.59
N SER A 219 -18.32 3.34 5.58
CA SER A 219 -17.78 2.07 5.05
C SER A 219 -16.58 2.24 4.11
N ASP A 220 -16.30 3.45 3.62
CA ASP A 220 -15.14 3.71 2.74
C ASP A 220 -13.81 3.75 3.51
N HIS A 221 -13.90 3.73 4.85
CA HIS A 221 -12.76 3.69 5.74
C HIS A 221 -12.86 2.49 6.68
N ALA A 222 -11.71 1.91 7.01
CA ALA A 222 -11.65 0.85 8.02
C ALA A 222 -12.31 1.36 9.32
N PRO A 223 -13.19 0.60 9.98
CA PRO A 223 -13.77 1.03 11.23
C PRO A 223 -12.68 1.14 12.30
N CYS A 224 -12.92 1.98 13.31
CA CYS A 224 -12.10 1.94 14.51
C CYS A 224 -12.23 0.57 15.17
N VAL A 225 -11.14 -0.19 15.18
CA VAL A 225 -11.01 -1.38 16.02
C VAL A 225 -10.35 -0.98 17.35
N PRO A 226 -10.29 -1.86 18.36
CA PRO A 226 -9.57 -1.56 19.58
C PRO A 226 -8.14 -1.09 19.27
N ALA A 227 -7.82 0.13 19.71
CA ALA A 227 -6.53 0.74 19.44
C ALA A 227 -5.39 -0.02 20.15
N PRO A 228 -4.17 0.00 19.61
CA PRO A 228 -3.00 -0.45 20.34
C PRO A 228 -2.88 0.27 21.69
N ALA A 229 -2.22 -0.38 22.66
CA ALA A 229 -1.93 0.25 23.95
C ALA A 229 -1.26 1.63 23.76
N ASP A 230 -1.74 2.61 24.52
CA ASP A 230 -1.34 4.02 24.52
C ASP A 230 -1.68 4.83 23.25
N MET A 231 -2.57 4.31 22.40
CA MET A 231 -3.06 4.99 21.20
C MET A 231 -4.58 5.20 21.24
N SER A 232 -5.05 6.15 20.45
CA SER A 232 -6.48 6.42 20.21
C SER A 232 -6.78 6.29 18.72
N CYS A 233 -7.96 5.75 18.39
CA CYS A 233 -8.43 5.73 17.01
C CYS A 233 -8.99 7.10 16.60
N VAL A 234 -8.61 7.56 15.40
CA VAL A 234 -9.22 8.70 14.71
C VAL A 234 -9.97 8.15 13.50
N PRO A 235 -11.31 8.26 13.47
CA PRO A 235 -12.10 7.73 12.37
C PRO A 235 -11.76 8.38 11.02
N GLY A 236 -11.75 7.57 9.97
CA GLY A 236 -11.60 8.04 8.60
C GLY A 236 -12.77 8.92 8.16
N GLY A 237 -12.51 9.77 7.16
CA GLY A 237 -13.48 10.70 6.59
C GLY A 237 -12.89 12.06 6.29
N PHE A 238 -13.75 12.97 5.81
CA PHE A 238 -13.37 14.34 5.53
C PHE A 238 -12.92 15.10 6.78
N ALA A 239 -11.99 16.03 6.58
CA ALA A 239 -11.53 16.96 7.58
C ALA A 239 -11.22 18.32 6.97
N ILE A 240 -11.59 19.36 7.68
CA ILE A 240 -11.22 20.73 7.39
C ILE A 240 -9.84 21.01 7.98
N VAL A 241 -8.89 21.36 7.12
CA VAL A 241 -7.52 21.73 7.48
C VAL A 241 -7.18 23.12 6.98
N GLY A 242 -6.16 23.74 7.57
CA GLY A 242 -5.77 25.13 7.29
C GLY A 242 -6.73 26.17 7.90
N SER A 243 -6.52 27.43 7.53
CA SER A 243 -7.30 28.58 7.99
C SER A 243 -7.20 29.72 6.97
N ASP A 244 -8.32 30.36 6.63
CA ASP A 244 -8.33 31.57 5.78
C ASP A 244 -8.00 32.85 6.56
N ASP A 245 -8.26 32.83 7.86
CA ASP A 245 -8.03 33.96 8.77
C ASP A 245 -6.63 33.93 9.40
N GLY A 246 -5.89 32.83 9.20
CA GLY A 246 -4.54 32.62 9.70
C GLY A 246 -3.45 33.37 8.91
N PRO A 247 -2.18 33.27 9.33
CA PRO A 247 -1.03 33.71 8.54
C PRO A 247 -0.91 32.94 7.21
N PRO A 248 -0.14 33.45 6.22
CA PRO A 248 -0.09 32.89 4.87
C PRO A 248 0.21 31.39 4.81
N GLU A 249 1.07 30.89 5.70
CA GLU A 249 1.46 29.48 5.75
C GLU A 249 0.30 28.54 6.11
N GLU A 250 -0.78 29.04 6.72
CA GLU A 250 -1.98 28.27 7.08
C GLU A 250 -3.08 28.31 6.00
N ARG A 251 -2.94 29.23 5.04
CA ARG A 251 -3.93 29.43 3.98
C ARG A 251 -3.66 28.51 2.79
N PRO A 252 -4.69 28.06 2.07
CA PRO A 252 -6.11 28.28 2.35
C PRO A 252 -6.67 27.24 3.31
N ARG A 253 -7.84 27.54 3.91
CA ARG A 253 -8.71 26.50 4.45
C ARG A 253 -9.11 25.56 3.32
N ARG A 254 -9.08 24.26 3.59
CA ARG A 254 -9.46 23.24 2.61
C ARG A 254 -10.04 22.01 3.29
N GLU A 255 -10.79 21.24 2.51
CA GLU A 255 -11.27 19.93 2.90
C GLU A 255 -10.42 18.84 2.23
N ILE A 256 -10.06 17.83 3.02
CA ILE A 256 -9.30 16.66 2.57
C ILE A 256 -9.92 15.39 3.14
N GLU A 257 -9.60 14.23 2.56
CA GLU A 257 -10.00 12.92 3.07
C GLU A 257 -8.83 12.30 3.83
N ILE A 258 -9.06 11.81 5.04
CA ILE A 258 -8.07 11.10 5.84
C ILE A 258 -8.63 9.73 6.19
N SER A 259 -7.89 8.66 5.89
CA SER A 259 -8.21 7.29 6.27
C SER A 259 -8.25 7.12 7.79
N THR A 260 -8.88 6.06 8.29
CA THR A 260 -8.81 5.73 9.71
C THR A 260 -7.36 5.44 10.11
N PHE A 261 -6.92 6.00 11.22
CA PHE A 261 -5.59 5.77 11.77
C PHE A 261 -5.62 5.79 13.30
N TYR A 262 -4.54 5.33 13.90
CA TYR A 262 -4.33 5.34 15.35
C TYR A 262 -3.24 6.35 15.65
N VAL A 263 -3.40 7.16 16.70
CA VAL A 263 -2.41 8.16 17.11
C VAL A 263 -2.05 7.98 18.57
N ASP A 264 -0.78 8.21 18.91
CA ASP A 264 -0.32 8.20 20.30
C ASP A 264 -1.08 9.24 21.12
N ARG A 265 -1.56 8.81 22.29
CA ARG A 265 -2.34 9.68 23.19
C ARG A 265 -1.54 10.87 23.69
N HIS A 266 -0.22 10.75 23.73
CA HIS A 266 0.70 11.77 24.19
C HIS A 266 1.96 11.80 23.31
N GLU A 267 2.78 12.85 23.46
CA GLU A 267 4.10 12.90 22.86
C GLU A 267 4.98 11.74 23.33
N ILE A 268 5.99 11.39 22.52
CA ILE A 268 7.03 10.42 22.88
C ILE A 268 7.66 10.89 24.19
N THR A 269 7.71 10.05 25.19
CA THR A 269 8.32 10.37 26.50
C THR A 269 9.82 10.10 26.51
N ILE A 270 10.56 10.76 27.41
CA ILE A 270 11.99 10.48 27.64
C ILE A 270 12.19 9.00 28.00
N ALA A 271 11.35 8.42 28.85
CA ALA A 271 11.44 7.01 29.25
C ALA A 271 11.21 6.06 28.07
N GLN A 272 10.29 6.39 27.15
CA GLN A 272 10.09 5.62 25.92
C GLN A 272 11.33 5.71 25.01
N TYR A 273 11.86 6.91 24.78
CA TYR A 273 13.03 7.10 23.93
C TYR A 273 14.29 6.42 24.50
N ASP A 274 14.47 6.46 25.82
CA ASP A 274 15.59 5.80 26.50
C ASP A 274 15.54 4.27 26.31
N ARG A 275 14.35 3.66 26.22
CA ARG A 275 14.22 2.23 25.82
C ARG A 275 14.67 2.00 24.37
N CYS A 276 14.21 2.81 23.43
CA CYS A 276 14.65 2.73 22.03
C CYS A 276 16.18 2.89 21.89
N HIS A 277 16.79 3.75 22.71
CA HIS A 277 18.24 3.95 22.73
C HIS A 277 18.97 2.74 23.31
N ALA A 278 18.48 2.19 24.43
CA ALA A 278 19.06 1.01 25.07
C ALA A 278 19.05 -0.22 24.14
N GLU A 279 18.07 -0.32 23.25
CA GLU A 279 17.96 -1.37 22.23
C GLU A 279 18.74 -1.08 20.93
N GLY A 280 19.45 0.06 20.86
CA GLY A 280 20.31 0.42 19.72
C GLY A 280 19.59 0.96 18.49
N ALA A 281 18.25 0.99 18.47
CA ALA A 281 17.47 1.51 17.35
C ALA A 281 17.51 3.03 17.23
N CYS A 282 17.63 3.73 18.37
CA CYS A 282 17.79 5.19 18.45
C CYS A 282 19.24 5.54 18.81
N PRO A 283 20.17 5.75 17.85
CA PRO A 283 21.60 5.84 18.14
C PRO A 283 22.02 7.12 18.88
N LYS A 284 21.26 8.21 18.73
CA LYS A 284 21.60 9.52 19.32
C LYS A 284 20.74 9.78 20.54
N ARG A 285 21.36 9.80 21.73
CA ARG A 285 20.70 10.24 22.96
C ARG A 285 20.77 11.77 23.13
N ARG A 286 19.93 12.31 24.02
CA ARG A 286 20.07 13.67 24.56
C ARG A 286 21.46 13.85 25.19
N ASN A 287 22.11 14.98 24.91
CA ASN A 287 23.30 15.38 25.64
C ASN A 287 22.91 16.06 26.96
N GLY A 288 22.92 15.30 28.06
CA GLY A 288 22.58 15.80 29.39
C GLY A 288 23.58 16.81 29.98
N GLN A 289 24.76 17.00 29.37
CA GLN A 289 25.75 17.99 29.81
C GLN A 289 25.40 19.42 29.34
N GLN A 290 24.45 19.58 28.41
CA GLN A 290 24.01 20.89 27.97
C GLN A 290 23.13 21.54 29.06
N ARG A 291 23.53 22.73 29.55
CA ARG A 291 22.79 23.46 30.60
C ARG A 291 21.31 23.65 30.27
N ILE A 292 21.00 23.93 29.00
CA ILE A 292 19.62 24.11 28.52
C ILE A 292 18.76 22.83 28.62
N MET A 293 19.38 21.66 28.79
CA MET A 293 18.69 20.38 28.94
C MET A 293 18.39 20.01 30.40
N ALA A 294 18.92 20.74 31.38
CA ALA A 294 18.69 20.48 32.80
C ALA A 294 17.20 20.38 33.19
N PRO A 295 16.28 21.18 32.61
CA PRO A 295 14.84 21.09 32.93
C PRO A 295 14.09 19.90 32.28
N PHE A 296 14.72 19.17 31.35
CA PHE A 296 14.07 18.12 30.54
C PHE A 296 14.71 16.77 30.87
N VAL A 297 14.50 16.27 32.08
CA VAL A 297 15.17 15.04 32.57
C VAL A 297 14.22 13.98 33.09
N ALA A 298 12.97 14.33 33.43
CA ALA A 298 12.02 13.39 33.97
C ALA A 298 11.51 12.42 32.89
N GLY A 299 11.31 11.16 33.26
CA GLY A 299 10.97 10.10 32.30
C GLY A 299 9.61 10.27 31.63
N ASP A 300 8.69 10.98 32.28
CA ASP A 300 7.31 11.27 31.86
C ASP A 300 7.15 12.61 31.12
N GLN A 301 8.24 13.37 30.96
CA GLN A 301 8.24 14.55 30.09
C GLN A 301 8.34 14.15 28.61
N PRO A 302 7.82 14.97 27.68
CA PRO A 302 8.03 14.77 26.26
C PRO A 302 9.52 14.77 25.93
N MET A 303 9.91 13.88 25.04
CA MET A 303 11.27 13.72 24.57
C MET A 303 11.65 14.94 23.74
N VAL A 304 12.55 15.72 24.30
CA VAL A 304 13.23 16.84 23.65
C VAL A 304 14.74 16.76 23.97
N PRO A 305 15.63 17.14 23.04
CA PRO A 305 15.35 17.52 21.67
C PRO A 305 15.21 16.31 20.74
N LEU A 306 14.23 16.36 19.85
CA LEU A 306 14.15 15.48 18.67
C LEU A 306 14.44 16.28 17.40
N ASP A 307 15.38 15.78 16.60
CA ASP A 307 15.43 16.07 15.17
C ASP A 307 14.49 15.10 14.44
N TRP A 308 14.19 15.36 13.17
CA TRP A 308 13.20 14.57 12.43
C TRP A 308 13.63 13.10 12.26
N ASP A 309 14.91 12.83 12.02
CA ASP A 309 15.45 11.47 11.87
C ASP A 309 15.30 10.67 13.19
N ARG A 310 15.57 11.30 14.34
CA ARG A 310 15.34 10.66 15.65
C ARG A 310 13.87 10.35 15.89
N ALA A 311 12.96 11.25 15.52
CA ALA A 311 11.53 11.03 15.66
C ALA A 311 11.03 9.90 14.74
N LEU A 312 11.46 9.91 13.46
CA LEU A 312 11.16 8.85 12.49
C LEU A 312 11.65 7.49 12.99
N ARG A 313 12.91 7.41 13.44
CA ARG A 313 13.50 6.16 13.97
C ARG A 313 12.75 5.63 15.18
N PHE A 314 12.36 6.51 16.10
CA PHE A 314 11.57 6.10 17.25
C PHE A 314 10.22 5.53 16.82
N CYS A 315 9.50 6.20 15.94
CA CYS A 315 8.20 5.71 15.48
C CYS A 315 8.34 4.37 14.76
N ALA A 316 9.31 4.24 13.86
CA ALA A 316 9.59 2.97 13.19
C ALA A 316 9.94 1.85 14.21
N TRP A 317 10.73 2.15 15.24
CA TRP A 317 11.05 1.21 16.33
C TRP A 317 9.81 0.80 17.11
N ALA A 318 8.87 1.73 17.32
CA ALA A 318 7.61 1.44 18.00
C ALA A 318 6.58 0.69 17.12
N GLY A 319 6.94 0.31 15.88
CA GLY A 319 6.00 -0.30 14.92
C GLY A 319 4.96 0.68 14.39
N LYS A 320 5.33 1.97 14.35
CA LYS A 320 4.50 3.13 13.99
C LYS A 320 5.20 3.94 12.90
N ARG A 321 4.61 5.08 12.52
CA ARG A 321 5.21 6.10 11.65
C ARG A 321 4.96 7.49 12.22
N LEU A 322 5.59 8.52 11.66
CA LEU A 322 5.21 9.90 11.96
C LEU A 322 3.84 10.22 11.33
N PRO A 323 3.00 11.05 11.98
CA PRO A 323 1.76 11.54 11.38
C PRO A 323 2.05 12.41 10.15
N SER A 324 1.16 12.44 9.18
CA SER A 324 1.09 13.60 8.29
C SER A 324 0.69 14.84 9.08
N GLU A 325 1.02 16.04 8.60
CA GLU A 325 0.55 17.27 9.23
C GLU A 325 -0.98 17.35 9.30
N TRP A 326 -1.66 16.66 8.38
CA TRP A 326 -3.11 16.66 8.28
C TRP A 326 -3.78 15.62 9.17
N GLU A 327 -3.16 14.45 9.35
CA GLU A 327 -3.57 13.48 10.36
C GLU A 327 -3.46 14.12 11.75
N TRP A 328 -2.33 14.77 12.01
CA TRP A 328 -2.12 15.50 13.26
C TRP A 328 -3.20 16.57 13.46
N GLU A 329 -3.51 17.34 12.41
CA GLU A 329 -4.47 18.43 12.48
C GLU A 329 -5.91 17.96 12.66
N LYS A 330 -6.33 16.91 11.94
CA LYS A 330 -7.63 16.25 12.14
C LYS A 330 -7.76 15.66 13.54
N ALA A 331 -6.68 15.04 14.04
CA ALA A 331 -6.65 14.50 15.40
C ALA A 331 -6.79 15.61 16.45
N ALA A 332 -6.13 16.75 16.24
CA ALA A 332 -6.19 17.89 17.14
C ALA A 332 -7.55 18.58 17.11
N ARG A 333 -8.04 18.95 15.92
CA ARG A 333 -9.19 19.84 15.75
C ARG A 333 -10.50 19.06 15.71
N GLY A 334 -10.53 17.97 14.95
CA GLY A 334 -11.77 17.28 14.56
C GLY A 334 -12.07 17.48 13.08
N PRO A 335 -13.17 16.88 12.59
CA PRO A 335 -13.55 16.98 11.18
C PRO A 335 -13.95 18.42 10.78
N ASP A 336 -14.47 19.21 11.71
CA ASP A 336 -15.03 20.54 11.45
C ASP A 336 -13.98 21.67 11.51
N GLY A 337 -12.75 21.36 11.93
CA GLY A 337 -11.63 22.29 11.92
C GLY A 337 -11.72 23.35 13.02
N GLU A 338 -12.06 22.98 14.24
CA GLU A 338 -12.06 23.86 15.41
C GLU A 338 -10.69 24.53 15.63
N ARG A 339 -10.66 25.71 16.25
CA ARG A 339 -9.41 26.49 16.38
C ARG A 339 -8.39 25.83 17.31
N PHE A 340 -8.82 25.32 18.47
CA PHE A 340 -7.99 24.59 19.42
C PHE A 340 -8.54 23.18 19.68
N PRO A 341 -7.75 22.28 20.29
CA PRO A 341 -8.19 20.91 20.54
C PRO A 341 -9.43 20.74 21.45
N TRP A 342 -9.81 21.80 22.15
CA TRP A 342 -10.98 21.88 23.03
C TRP A 342 -12.07 22.82 22.48
N GLY A 343 -12.00 23.21 21.21
CA GLY A 343 -12.93 24.16 20.58
C GLY A 343 -12.31 25.55 20.38
N ASP A 344 -13.15 26.59 20.32
CA ASP A 344 -12.71 27.94 19.92
C ASP A 344 -12.34 28.88 21.08
N ALA A 345 -12.44 28.41 22.32
CA ALA A 345 -12.03 29.18 23.49
C ALA A 345 -10.50 29.39 23.50
N GLU A 346 -10.06 30.62 23.79
CA GLU A 346 -8.64 30.97 23.93
C GLU A 346 -7.92 30.07 24.96
N PRO A 347 -6.61 29.82 24.76
CA PRO A 347 -5.86 28.92 25.62
C PRO A 347 -5.68 29.51 27.01
N THR A 348 -5.65 28.60 27.98
CA THR A 348 -5.36 28.90 29.40
C THR A 348 -4.31 27.93 29.90
N CYS A 349 -3.64 28.26 31.01
CA CYS A 349 -2.61 27.42 31.61
C CYS A 349 -3.15 26.10 32.19
N GLU A 350 -4.46 25.98 32.31
CA GLU A 350 -5.16 24.74 32.66
C GLU A 350 -5.34 23.80 31.46
N ARG A 351 -5.22 24.30 30.23
CA ARG A 351 -5.46 23.55 28.99
C ARG A 351 -4.22 23.35 28.11
N ALA A 352 -3.24 24.24 28.20
CA ALA A 352 -2.03 24.17 27.39
C ALA A 352 -0.79 24.66 28.15
N GLN A 353 0.37 24.09 27.81
CA GLN A 353 1.67 24.56 28.27
C GLN A 353 2.35 25.39 27.17
N TYR A 354 2.26 26.71 27.24
CA TYR A 354 2.78 27.63 26.23
C TYR A 354 3.45 28.83 26.89
N ARG A 355 4.02 29.77 26.11
CA ARG A 355 4.92 30.82 26.62
C ARG A 355 4.32 31.63 27.76
N GLU A 356 3.05 32.01 27.67
CA GLU A 356 2.39 32.82 28.71
C GLU A 356 2.06 32.03 29.99
N CYS A 357 2.19 30.69 29.95
CA CYS A 357 1.93 29.79 31.08
C CYS A 357 3.18 29.18 31.69
N ALA A 358 4.34 29.38 31.06
CA ALA A 358 5.63 29.14 31.68
C ALA A 358 5.93 30.32 32.65
N PRO A 359 6.35 30.07 33.91
CA PRO A 359 6.58 31.13 34.89
C PRO A 359 7.57 32.25 34.46
N MET A 360 7.64 33.27 35.30
CA MET A 360 8.28 34.57 35.04
C MET A 360 9.79 34.47 34.74
N HIS A 361 10.37 35.47 34.07
CA HIS A 361 11.80 35.67 33.71
C HIS A 361 12.25 35.33 32.27
N CYS A 362 11.34 35.15 31.31
CA CYS A 362 11.73 35.26 29.90
C CYS A 362 11.97 36.74 29.54
N THR A 363 13.21 37.13 29.30
CA THR A 363 13.54 38.48 28.78
C THR A 363 13.90 38.40 27.30
N PRO A 364 13.49 39.37 26.46
CA PRO A 364 14.00 39.45 25.09
C PRO A 364 15.53 39.50 25.09
N PHE A 365 16.17 38.73 24.22
CA PHE A 365 17.60 38.88 23.99
C PHE A 365 17.87 40.31 23.52
N PRO A 366 18.84 41.04 24.12
CA PRO A 366 19.15 42.40 23.70
C PRO A 366 19.43 42.46 22.18
N GLY A 367 18.63 43.27 21.46
CA GLY A 367 18.74 43.43 20.01
C GLY A 367 18.15 42.31 19.15
N LYS A 368 17.40 41.34 19.73
CA LYS A 368 16.72 40.25 18.98
C LYS A 368 15.31 40.01 19.51
N GLU A 369 14.33 40.75 18.99
CA GLU A 369 12.91 40.72 19.41
C GLU A 369 12.26 39.32 19.36
N HIS A 370 12.81 38.39 18.57
CA HIS A 370 12.28 37.03 18.40
C HIS A 370 13.06 35.95 19.20
N ARG A 371 14.09 36.33 19.95
CA ARG A 371 14.82 35.42 20.85
C ARG A 371 14.58 35.83 22.28
N TRP A 372 14.26 34.86 23.12
CA TRP A 372 13.91 35.06 24.52
C TRP A 372 14.88 34.22 25.35
N ASP A 373 15.52 34.85 26.34
CA ASP A 373 16.34 34.17 27.34
C ASP A 373 15.43 33.74 28.48
N CYS A 374 15.14 32.45 28.53
CA CYS A 374 14.31 31.84 29.58
C CYS A 374 15.24 30.97 30.43
N SER A 375 15.59 31.43 31.63
CA SER A 375 16.61 30.79 32.48
C SER A 375 16.15 29.48 33.12
N GLU A 376 14.85 29.26 33.32
CA GLU A 376 14.30 28.06 33.97
C GLU A 376 12.86 27.72 33.52
N HIS A 377 12.61 27.07 32.37
CA HIS A 377 11.25 26.54 32.07
C HIS A 377 11.26 25.23 31.28
N ALA A 378 10.26 24.39 31.56
CA ALA A 378 10.18 23.01 31.11
C ALA A 378 8.84 22.72 30.42
N THR A 379 8.80 21.53 29.83
CA THR A 379 7.57 20.84 29.45
C THR A 379 6.84 20.34 30.69
N LYS A 380 5.51 20.18 30.59
CA LYS A 380 4.75 19.42 31.59
C LYS A 380 4.93 17.92 31.33
N PRO A 381 4.82 17.07 32.37
CA PRO A 381 4.67 15.63 32.13
C PRO A 381 3.47 15.39 31.23
N VAL A 382 3.60 14.42 30.33
CA VAL A 382 2.52 14.11 29.39
C VAL A 382 1.29 13.55 30.12
N GLY A 383 0.11 13.81 29.58
CA GLY A 383 -1.16 13.36 30.15
C GLY A 383 -1.58 14.09 31.43
N THR A 384 -0.99 15.26 31.74
CA THR A 384 -1.32 16.03 32.94
C THR A 384 -2.34 17.13 32.69
N LEU A 385 -2.45 17.60 31.45
CA LEU A 385 -3.50 18.53 31.05
C LEU A 385 -4.77 17.75 30.65
N PRO A 386 -5.96 18.39 30.60
CA PRO A 386 -7.18 17.71 30.20
C PRO A 386 -7.06 17.10 28.80
N ALA A 387 -7.58 15.88 28.64
CA ALA A 387 -7.66 15.26 27.33
C ALA A 387 -8.58 16.08 26.41
N ALA A 388 -8.10 16.32 25.20
CA ALA A 388 -8.85 16.86 24.09
C ALA A 388 -9.72 15.77 23.42
N ARG A 389 -10.20 16.08 22.21
CA ARG A 389 -10.88 15.12 21.34
C ARG A 389 -10.09 13.81 21.19
N TYR A 390 -10.81 12.71 21.04
CA TYR A 390 -10.26 11.34 20.91
C TYR A 390 -9.37 10.90 22.09
N GLY A 391 -9.42 11.57 23.25
CA GLY A 391 -8.62 11.20 24.41
C GLY A 391 -7.12 11.52 24.24
N LEU A 392 -6.80 12.51 23.41
CA LEU A 392 -5.45 12.99 23.12
C LEU A 392 -5.05 14.11 24.07
N PHE A 393 -3.80 14.10 24.49
CA PHE A 393 -3.26 15.07 25.43
C PHE A 393 -2.22 15.97 24.77
N GLU A 394 -2.10 17.18 25.32
CA GLU A 394 -1.10 18.18 24.96
C GLU A 394 -0.97 18.47 23.45
N MET A 395 -2.07 18.33 22.68
CA MET A 395 -2.11 18.67 21.24
C MET A 395 -1.87 20.18 20.98
N ALA A 396 -1.82 21.02 22.02
CA ALA A 396 -1.50 22.44 21.94
C ALA A 396 -0.47 22.83 23.01
N GLY A 397 0.69 23.33 22.59
CA GLY A 397 1.81 23.67 23.46
C GLY A 397 2.70 22.47 23.77
N ASN A 398 3.34 22.49 24.94
CA ASN A 398 4.33 21.52 25.40
C ASN A 398 5.53 21.40 24.45
N GLY A 399 5.53 20.48 23.47
CA GLY A 399 6.57 20.37 22.45
C GLY A 399 6.00 20.52 21.03
N TYR A 400 6.74 21.20 20.14
CA TYR A 400 6.41 21.22 18.70
C TYR A 400 6.62 19.83 18.13
N GLU A 401 5.66 19.29 17.40
CA GLU A 401 5.68 17.89 16.99
C GLU A 401 6.04 17.72 15.52
N TRP A 402 7.05 16.88 15.26
CA TRP A 402 7.44 16.50 13.91
C TRP A 402 6.36 15.68 13.20
N THR A 403 6.16 16.00 11.92
CA THR A 403 5.28 15.26 11.00
C THR A 403 6.09 14.69 9.84
N ALA A 404 5.53 13.71 9.13
CA ALA A 404 6.10 13.16 7.90
C ALA A 404 5.98 14.10 6.70
N THR A 405 5.11 15.12 6.77
CA THR A 405 4.82 16.01 5.64
C THR A 405 6.03 16.85 5.26
N ALA A 406 6.36 16.83 3.97
CA ALA A 406 7.40 17.67 3.38
C ALA A 406 7.08 19.16 3.61
N GLY A 407 8.12 19.95 3.94
CA GLY A 407 7.94 21.37 4.21
C GLY A 407 7.60 22.16 2.95
N GLU A 408 6.38 22.69 2.91
CA GLU A 408 5.87 23.59 1.87
C GLU A 408 5.38 24.87 2.53
N GLU A 409 5.94 26.03 2.17
CA GLU A 409 5.55 27.31 2.80
C GLU A 409 4.23 27.82 2.22
N ASP A 410 3.98 27.60 0.92
CA ASP A 410 2.80 28.11 0.23
C ASP A 410 1.88 26.96 -0.21
N LEU A 411 0.83 26.72 0.58
CA LEU A 411 -0.14 25.67 0.30
C LEU A 411 -1.08 26.00 -0.86
N THR A 412 -1.15 27.26 -1.31
CA THR A 412 -1.99 27.63 -2.47
C THR A 412 -1.46 27.00 -3.76
N HIS A 413 -0.14 26.84 -3.87
CA HIS A 413 0.53 26.31 -5.06
C HIS A 413 0.80 24.81 -5.01
N CYS A 414 0.65 24.13 -3.87
CA CYS A 414 1.05 22.72 -3.75
C CYS A 414 0.15 21.70 -4.47
N GLY A 415 -1.00 22.13 -5.01
CA GLY A 415 -1.82 21.33 -5.92
C GLY A 415 -2.32 20.01 -5.30
N SER A 416 -2.36 18.93 -6.08
CA SER A 416 -2.84 17.63 -5.62
C SER A 416 -2.02 17.02 -4.48
N THR A 417 -0.77 17.45 -4.25
CA THR A 417 0.10 16.86 -3.23
C THR A 417 -0.32 17.18 -1.79
N CYS A 418 -1.14 18.22 -1.58
CA CYS A 418 -1.72 18.53 -0.27
C CYS A 418 -3.25 18.41 -0.23
N ASN A 419 -3.87 17.89 -1.28
CA ASN A 419 -5.31 17.76 -1.41
C ASN A 419 -5.69 16.30 -1.68
N GLY A 420 -6.97 15.95 -1.59
CA GLY A 420 -7.45 14.60 -1.84
C GLY A 420 -7.32 13.68 -0.63
N ARG A 421 -7.03 12.40 -0.87
CA ARG A 421 -6.97 11.35 0.16
C ARG A 421 -5.55 11.16 0.69
N ASP A 422 -5.42 11.18 2.01
CA ASP A 422 -4.18 10.95 2.76
C ASP A 422 -2.96 11.73 2.22
N PRO A 423 -3.07 13.05 1.99
CA PRO A 423 -1.97 13.82 1.42
C PRO A 423 -0.75 13.83 2.36
N LEU A 424 0.46 13.89 1.78
CA LEU A 424 1.73 13.97 2.52
C LEU A 424 2.58 15.18 2.12
N GLY A 425 1.98 16.11 1.38
CA GLY A 425 2.68 17.25 0.80
C GLY A 425 3.58 16.84 -0.37
N PRO A 426 4.51 17.72 -0.76
CA PRO A 426 5.41 17.46 -1.88
C PRO A 426 6.14 16.11 -1.81
N CYS A 427 6.29 15.49 -2.98
CA CYS A 427 6.80 14.12 -3.17
C CYS A 427 6.19 13.08 -2.22
N ASP A 428 4.92 13.20 -1.85
CA ASP A 428 4.20 12.26 -0.97
C ASP A 428 4.99 11.87 0.29
N GLY A 429 5.73 12.82 0.87
CA GLY A 429 6.54 12.62 2.08
C GLY A 429 7.82 11.78 1.91
N ALA A 430 8.13 11.30 0.69
CA ALA A 430 9.31 10.48 0.43
C ALA A 430 10.62 11.18 0.85
N VAL A 431 11.65 10.43 1.23
CA VAL A 431 12.97 11.00 1.61
C VAL A 431 14.01 10.68 0.54
N PRO A 432 14.88 11.61 0.12
CA PRO A 432 15.01 13.01 0.55
C PRO A 432 14.19 13.96 -0.34
N CYS A 433 12.88 14.03 -0.17
CA CYS A 433 12.12 15.17 -0.70
C CYS A 433 12.33 16.37 0.21
N GLY A 434 13.08 17.36 -0.27
CA GLY A 434 13.43 18.55 0.50
C GLY A 434 14.30 18.27 1.73
N ARG A 435 14.69 19.35 2.43
CA ARG A 435 15.44 19.28 3.70
C ARG A 435 14.60 19.71 4.90
N THR A 436 13.32 19.98 4.68
CA THR A 436 12.40 20.56 5.64
C THR A 436 11.17 19.67 5.81
N ARG A 437 10.60 19.71 7.00
CA ARG A 437 9.38 19.00 7.39
C ARG A 437 8.51 19.94 8.22
N VAL A 438 7.22 19.63 8.32
CA VAL A 438 6.29 20.46 9.07
C VAL A 438 6.27 20.06 10.54
N LEU A 439 6.27 21.08 11.41
CA LEU A 439 5.99 21.01 12.83
C LEU A 439 4.57 21.49 13.13
N LYS A 440 3.89 20.83 14.08
CA LYS A 440 2.53 21.16 14.53
C LYS A 440 2.45 21.33 16.06
N GLY A 441 1.35 21.88 16.57
CA GLY A 441 1.03 21.97 18.01
C GLY A 441 1.59 23.16 18.78
N GLY A 442 2.68 23.78 18.32
CA GLY A 442 3.34 24.81 19.12
C GLY A 442 4.15 24.21 20.26
N SER A 443 4.76 25.04 21.11
CA SER A 443 5.52 24.53 22.26
C SER A 443 5.47 25.50 23.43
N TRP A 444 6.00 25.08 24.58
CA TRP A 444 6.15 25.90 25.79
C TRP A 444 6.88 27.25 25.56
N TYR A 445 7.63 27.39 24.47
CA TYR A 445 8.41 28.59 24.13
C TYR A 445 7.63 29.61 23.30
N TRP A 446 6.49 29.24 22.72
CA TRP A 446 5.76 30.06 21.75
C TRP A 446 4.44 30.59 22.28
N PRO A 447 3.98 31.76 21.79
CA PRO A 447 2.77 32.39 22.26
C PRO A 447 1.50 31.63 21.89
N ALA A 448 0.40 31.99 22.56
CA ALA A 448 -0.97 31.56 22.25
C ALA A 448 -1.28 31.51 20.74
N GLY A 449 -0.86 32.54 19.99
CA GLY A 449 -1.06 32.64 18.54
C GLY A 449 -0.26 31.63 17.68
N ARG A 450 0.46 30.68 18.27
CA ARG A 450 1.21 29.63 17.53
C ARG A 450 0.96 28.21 18.03
N ILE A 451 -0.02 28.02 18.92
CA ILE A 451 -0.39 26.73 19.51
C ILE A 451 -1.80 26.26 19.08
N HIS A 452 -2.45 26.97 18.15
CA HIS A 452 -3.74 26.53 17.58
C HIS A 452 -3.54 25.43 16.54
N GLY A 453 -4.59 24.67 16.25
CA GLY A 453 -4.51 23.44 15.46
C GLY A 453 -4.06 23.67 14.01
N ALA A 454 -4.47 24.78 13.39
CA ALA A 454 -4.08 25.14 12.02
C ALA A 454 -2.59 25.52 11.90
N HIS A 455 -2.00 26.05 12.98
CA HIS A 455 -0.64 26.59 12.92
C HIS A 455 0.36 25.54 12.47
N ARG A 456 1.17 25.91 11.49
CA ARG A 456 2.20 25.07 10.91
C ARG A 456 3.52 25.82 10.81
N ARG A 457 4.61 25.08 10.94
CA ARG A 457 5.95 25.64 10.82
C ARG A 457 6.84 24.73 10.01
N VAL A 458 7.38 25.26 8.92
CA VAL A 458 8.42 24.59 8.14
C VAL A 458 9.74 24.67 8.90
N GLU A 459 10.39 23.53 9.11
CA GLU A 459 11.65 23.44 9.87
C GLU A 459 12.61 22.45 9.21
N PHE A 460 13.92 22.74 9.28
CA PHE A 460 14.94 21.83 8.75
C PHE A 460 14.97 20.53 9.53
N MET A 461 15.06 19.39 8.83
CA MET A 461 15.04 18.06 9.43
C MET A 461 16.16 17.84 10.47
N GLN A 462 17.28 18.56 10.34
CA GLN A 462 18.41 18.48 11.27
C GLN A 462 18.23 19.36 12.53
N SER A 463 17.19 20.20 12.58
CA SER A 463 16.88 21.01 13.75
C SER A 463 16.45 20.10 14.90
N GLY A 464 17.27 20.00 15.95
CA GLY A 464 16.93 19.25 17.16
C GLY A 464 17.22 20.11 18.38
N ASN A 465 16.25 20.95 18.76
CA ASN A 465 16.38 21.83 19.94
C ASN A 465 15.30 21.51 20.99
N HIS A 466 15.48 22.05 22.19
CA HIS A 466 14.77 21.73 23.45
C HIS A 466 13.26 22.09 23.48
N ARG A 467 12.68 22.36 22.31
CA ARG A 467 11.24 22.61 22.11
C ARG A 467 10.62 21.70 21.03
N LEU A 468 11.42 20.84 20.40
CA LEU A 468 10.98 19.95 19.32
C LEU A 468 10.85 18.52 19.86
N SER A 469 9.65 17.97 19.74
CA SER A 469 9.24 16.63 20.10
C SER A 469 8.53 15.96 18.92
N ALA A 470 7.82 14.86 19.17
CA ALA A 470 6.96 14.20 18.20
C ALA A 470 5.98 13.27 18.91
N ARG A 471 4.94 12.86 18.19
CA ARG A 471 4.11 11.69 18.50
C ARG A 471 4.00 10.81 17.26
N CYS A 472 3.63 9.55 17.44
CA CYS A 472 3.54 8.60 16.32
C CYS A 472 2.10 8.25 15.97
N VAL A 473 1.89 7.71 14.78
CA VAL A 473 0.64 7.11 14.31
C VAL A 473 0.85 5.72 13.73
N ALA A 474 -0.22 4.95 13.60
CA ALA A 474 -0.24 3.67 12.92
C ALA A 474 -1.45 3.57 12.00
N ASP A 475 -1.29 2.90 10.88
CA ASP A 475 -2.37 2.64 9.92
C ASP A 475 -3.32 1.55 10.43
N ASP A 476 -2.80 0.62 11.24
CA ASP A 476 -3.49 -0.56 11.72
C ASP A 476 -3.66 -0.58 13.24
N GLY A 477 -4.69 -1.28 13.71
CA GLY A 477 -4.93 -1.51 15.14
C GLY A 477 -3.92 -2.47 15.80
N VAL A 478 -2.91 -2.92 15.06
CA VAL A 478 -1.88 -3.87 15.51
C VAL A 478 -0.50 -3.32 15.17
N LEU A 479 0.40 -3.23 16.16
CA LEU A 479 1.74 -2.68 15.99
C LEU A 479 2.80 -3.76 15.81
N THR A 480 3.83 -3.45 15.03
CA THR A 480 5.01 -4.30 14.79
C THR A 480 6.26 -3.72 15.42
N ARG A 481 6.27 -3.66 16.77
CA ARG A 481 7.35 -3.07 17.59
C ARG A 481 8.67 -3.81 17.46
N PHE A 482 9.80 -3.10 17.45
CA PHE A 482 11.15 -3.63 17.44
C PHE A 482 11.65 -4.01 18.85
N PRO A 483 12.50 -5.07 18.99
CA PRO A 483 12.72 -6.11 17.99
C PRO A 483 11.36 -6.78 17.71
N SER A 484 11.06 -7.08 16.43
CA SER A 484 9.69 -7.41 15.98
C SER A 484 8.99 -8.34 16.98
N ALA A 485 8.16 -7.78 17.87
CA ALA A 485 7.42 -8.53 18.89
C ALA A 485 6.44 -9.51 18.24
N ALA A 486 6.26 -9.37 16.92
CA ALA A 486 5.33 -10.10 16.08
C ALA A 486 6.02 -11.12 15.16
N ILE A 487 7.33 -11.32 15.25
CA ILE A 487 7.97 -12.50 14.67
C ILE A 487 8.08 -13.54 15.79
N GLU A 488 7.06 -14.37 15.95
CA GLU A 488 7.22 -15.61 16.71
C GLU A 488 8.30 -16.44 16.02
N PHE A 489 9.44 -16.61 16.69
CA PHE A 489 10.52 -17.46 16.19
C PHE A 489 10.88 -18.51 17.25
N PRO A 490 10.89 -19.80 16.89
CA PRO A 490 10.52 -20.34 15.59
C PRO A 490 8.99 -20.33 15.39
N ARG A 491 8.53 -19.92 14.20
CA ARG A 491 7.13 -20.15 13.78
C ARG A 491 6.87 -21.65 13.71
N ALA A 492 5.63 -22.06 13.96
CA ALA A 492 5.20 -23.43 13.74
C ALA A 492 5.60 -23.91 12.34
N VAL A 493 6.12 -25.13 12.26
CA VAL A 493 6.57 -25.71 10.98
C VAL A 493 5.35 -25.86 10.07
N VAL A 494 5.43 -25.27 8.87
CA VAL A 494 4.41 -25.49 7.84
C VAL A 494 4.58 -26.93 7.33
N PRO A 495 3.52 -27.75 7.35
CA PRO A 495 3.58 -29.13 6.84
C PRO A 495 4.03 -29.19 5.38
N GLU A 496 4.58 -30.33 4.99
CA GLU A 496 4.89 -30.59 3.58
C GLU A 496 3.63 -30.57 2.73
N PRO A 497 3.67 -29.97 1.53
CA PRO A 497 2.50 -29.93 0.67
C PRO A 497 2.21 -31.31 0.08
N GLU A 498 0.94 -31.71 0.12
CA GLU A 498 0.44 -32.85 -0.65
C GLU A 498 0.64 -32.60 -2.16
N PRO A 499 0.71 -33.68 -2.98
CA PRO A 499 0.77 -33.54 -4.44
C PRO A 499 -0.32 -32.61 -4.98
N PRO A 500 0.02 -31.66 -5.87
CA PRO A 500 -0.96 -30.70 -6.38
C PRO A 500 -1.96 -31.36 -7.33
N GLU A 501 -3.20 -30.91 -7.27
CA GLU A 501 -4.20 -31.19 -8.29
C GLU A 501 -3.77 -30.63 -9.66
N ALA A 502 -4.22 -31.26 -10.75
CA ALA A 502 -3.86 -30.86 -12.11
C ALA A 502 -4.26 -29.40 -12.43
N ASP A 503 -5.43 -28.96 -11.94
CA ASP A 503 -5.90 -27.58 -12.08
C ASP A 503 -4.97 -26.57 -11.37
N ALA A 504 -4.50 -26.89 -10.16
CA ALA A 504 -3.55 -26.06 -9.45
C ALA A 504 -2.22 -25.96 -10.22
N LEU A 505 -1.73 -27.06 -10.78
CA LEU A 505 -0.52 -27.03 -11.60
C LEU A 505 -0.72 -26.22 -12.90
N ALA A 506 -1.90 -26.31 -13.53
CA ALA A 506 -2.25 -25.51 -14.70
C ALA A 506 -2.25 -24.01 -14.38
N LYS A 507 -2.88 -23.59 -13.27
CA LYS A 507 -2.86 -22.20 -12.78
C LYS A 507 -1.44 -21.73 -12.48
N PHE A 508 -0.64 -22.55 -11.81
CA PHE A 508 0.75 -22.25 -11.48
C PHE A 508 1.65 -22.03 -12.70
N THR A 509 1.41 -22.80 -13.77
CA THR A 509 2.22 -22.77 -15.00
C THR A 509 1.71 -21.81 -16.07
N ALA A 510 0.54 -21.19 -15.88
CA ALA A 510 -0.05 -20.19 -16.76
C ALA A 510 0.67 -18.83 -16.68
N ILE A 511 1.95 -18.81 -17.03
CA ILE A 511 2.83 -17.64 -16.96
C ILE A 511 3.22 -17.18 -18.37
N THR A 512 2.90 -15.93 -18.69
CA THR A 512 3.44 -15.25 -19.87
C THR A 512 4.80 -14.69 -19.51
N GLN A 513 5.85 -15.15 -20.19
CA GLN A 513 7.22 -14.69 -19.93
C GLN A 513 7.55 -13.46 -20.77
N ASP A 514 8.28 -12.51 -20.17
CA ASP A 514 8.70 -11.30 -20.84
C ASP A 514 9.57 -11.63 -22.07
N PRO A 515 9.49 -10.83 -23.14
CA PRO A 515 10.32 -11.00 -24.33
C PRO A 515 11.76 -10.58 -24.04
N ILE A 516 12.54 -11.47 -23.43
CA ILE A 516 13.94 -11.21 -23.11
C ILE A 516 14.84 -11.55 -24.31
N GLU A 517 15.42 -10.52 -24.91
CA GLU A 517 16.31 -10.64 -26.06
C GLU A 517 17.55 -11.47 -25.75
N THR A 518 17.90 -12.37 -26.67
CA THR A 518 19.19 -13.07 -26.65
C THR A 518 20.27 -12.15 -27.20
N LYS A 519 20.96 -11.41 -26.32
CA LYS A 519 22.09 -10.55 -26.72
C LYS A 519 23.41 -11.32 -26.70
N ALA A 520 24.36 -10.91 -27.53
CA ALA A 520 25.73 -11.43 -27.50
C ALA A 520 26.43 -11.00 -26.20
N ILE A 521 27.42 -11.79 -25.75
CA ILE A 521 28.27 -11.42 -24.62
C ILE A 521 29.10 -10.18 -25.00
N CYS A 522 29.24 -9.22 -24.09
CA CYS A 522 30.05 -8.01 -24.30
C CYS A 522 31.52 -8.35 -24.64
N SER A 523 32.15 -7.51 -25.48
CA SER A 523 33.53 -7.69 -25.93
C SER A 523 34.54 -7.61 -24.77
N GLU A 524 35.76 -8.13 -24.98
CA GLU A 524 36.83 -8.16 -23.97
C GLU A 524 37.16 -6.75 -23.42
N ASP A 525 37.10 -5.72 -24.26
CA ASP A 525 37.34 -4.33 -23.83
C ASP A 525 36.30 -3.85 -22.80
N VAL A 526 35.04 -4.26 -22.97
CA VAL A 526 33.96 -4.01 -22.01
C VAL A 526 34.17 -4.84 -20.73
N ARG A 527 34.70 -6.07 -20.84
CA ARG A 527 35.04 -6.94 -19.70
C ARG A 527 36.11 -6.34 -18.79
N VAL A 528 37.16 -5.75 -19.38
CA VAL A 528 38.30 -5.19 -18.63
C VAL A 528 37.90 -3.91 -17.88
N GLY A 529 37.00 -3.09 -18.42
CA GLY A 529 36.47 -1.89 -17.76
C GLY A 529 35.34 -2.16 -16.74
N TRP A 530 34.81 -3.38 -16.71
CA TRP A 530 33.54 -3.70 -16.06
C TRP A 530 33.55 -3.56 -14.54
N GLY A 531 34.64 -3.98 -13.87
CA GLY A 531 34.77 -3.83 -12.41
C GLY A 531 34.78 -2.36 -11.96
N ALA A 532 35.32 -1.45 -12.77
CA ALA A 532 35.30 0.00 -12.54
C ALA A 532 33.94 0.64 -12.90
N ALA A 533 33.15 0.01 -13.78
CA ALA A 533 31.79 0.43 -14.11
C ALA A 533 30.79 -0.02 -13.03
N GLN A 534 30.81 -1.29 -12.61
CA GLN A 534 29.97 -1.82 -11.53
C GLN A 534 30.19 -1.09 -10.20
N SER A 535 31.45 -0.78 -9.83
CA SER A 535 31.75 -0.02 -8.61
C SER A 535 31.23 1.42 -8.61
N ARG A 536 30.80 1.92 -9.78
CA ARG A 536 30.13 3.22 -9.99
C ARG A 536 28.63 3.09 -10.28
N GLY A 537 28.04 1.90 -10.15
CA GLY A 537 26.61 1.66 -10.46
C GLY A 537 26.30 1.60 -11.95
N GLY A 538 27.29 1.24 -12.78
CA GLY A 538 27.13 1.07 -14.22
C GLY A 538 26.13 -0.03 -14.57
N ARG A 539 25.24 0.28 -15.52
CA ARG A 539 24.23 -0.63 -16.06
C ARG A 539 24.89 -1.79 -16.83
N SER A 540 24.19 -2.92 -16.96
CA SER A 540 24.45 -3.79 -18.11
C SER A 540 24.23 -2.97 -19.38
N GLU A 541 25.18 -2.94 -20.31
CA GLU A 541 25.02 -2.19 -21.55
C GLU A 541 23.74 -2.62 -22.28
N LEU A 542 23.03 -1.66 -22.88
CA LEU A 542 21.76 -1.93 -23.56
C LEU A 542 21.95 -2.85 -24.79
N HIS A 543 23.18 -3.02 -25.28
CA HIS A 543 23.47 -3.69 -26.56
C HIS A 543 24.13 -5.08 -26.42
N CYS A 544 24.61 -5.48 -25.25
CA CYS A 544 25.26 -6.77 -25.02
C CYS A 544 24.99 -7.31 -23.60
N ARG A 545 25.24 -8.60 -23.37
CA ARG A 545 25.08 -9.24 -22.05
C ARG A 545 26.37 -9.24 -21.25
N ASP A 546 26.19 -9.23 -19.93
CA ASP A 546 27.27 -9.45 -18.98
C ASP A 546 28.13 -10.66 -19.39
N PRO A 547 29.46 -10.51 -19.50
CA PRO A 547 30.37 -11.62 -19.70
C PRO A 547 30.29 -12.72 -18.64
N PHE A 548 29.91 -12.40 -17.41
CA PHE A 548 29.78 -13.34 -16.32
C PHE A 548 28.30 -13.73 -16.14
N PRO A 549 27.95 -15.03 -16.25
CA PRO A 549 26.61 -15.46 -15.91
C PRO A 549 26.46 -15.51 -14.39
N TYR A 550 25.41 -14.89 -13.84
CA TYR A 550 25.09 -14.85 -12.40
C TYR A 550 24.57 -16.19 -11.87
N LEU A 551 25.31 -17.27 -12.14
CA LEU A 551 24.92 -18.65 -11.78
C LEU A 551 25.19 -18.98 -10.30
N GLU A 552 25.94 -18.13 -9.61
CA GLU A 552 26.38 -18.29 -8.23
C GLU A 552 25.95 -17.06 -7.43
N SER A 553 25.50 -17.28 -6.20
CA SER A 553 25.29 -16.17 -5.28
C SER A 553 26.61 -15.74 -4.65
N ASN A 554 26.80 -14.43 -4.50
CA ASN A 554 27.89 -13.84 -3.73
C ASN A 554 27.39 -13.23 -2.41
N GLU A 555 26.27 -13.73 -1.88
CA GLU A 555 25.66 -13.34 -0.60
C GLU A 555 25.98 -14.40 0.50
N PRO A 556 27.24 -14.51 0.99
CA PRO A 556 27.67 -15.60 1.88
C PRO A 556 26.98 -15.59 3.25
N ARG A 557 26.20 -14.55 3.55
CA ARG A 557 25.53 -14.35 4.83
C ARG A 557 24.01 -14.30 4.71
N ALA A 558 23.47 -14.88 3.64
CA ALA A 558 22.04 -15.05 3.43
C ALA A 558 21.33 -15.75 4.62
N HIS A 559 22.05 -16.55 5.42
CA HIS A 559 21.55 -17.18 6.65
C HIS A 559 21.00 -16.19 7.69
N LEU A 560 21.41 -14.93 7.63
CA LEU A 560 20.93 -13.88 8.54
C LEU A 560 19.44 -13.58 8.38
N TRP A 561 18.84 -13.92 7.23
CA TRP A 561 17.40 -13.81 7.03
C TRP A 561 16.59 -14.95 7.64
N ARG A 562 17.24 -16.04 8.12
CA ARG A 562 16.56 -17.24 8.62
C ARG A 562 15.46 -16.93 9.63
N ARG A 563 15.71 -16.02 10.59
CA ARG A 563 14.73 -15.68 11.62
C ARG A 563 13.45 -15.02 11.08
N TYR A 564 13.54 -14.35 9.93
CA TYR A 564 12.41 -13.66 9.30
C TYR A 564 11.65 -14.59 8.36
N LEU A 565 12.39 -15.47 7.68
CA LEU A 565 11.86 -16.39 6.68
C LEU A 565 11.22 -17.64 7.29
N ALA A 566 11.79 -18.18 8.37
CA ALA A 566 11.48 -19.53 8.82
C ALA A 566 9.97 -19.80 8.95
N ASN A 567 9.51 -20.85 8.25
CA ASN A 567 8.14 -21.35 8.25
C ASN A 567 7.07 -20.28 7.96
N ILE A 568 7.38 -19.27 7.14
CA ILE A 568 6.41 -18.25 6.76
C ILE A 568 5.34 -18.79 5.78
N GLY A 569 5.64 -19.87 5.04
CA GLY A 569 4.73 -20.54 4.10
C GLY A 569 4.46 -19.75 2.83
N GLY A 570 3.33 -20.04 2.17
CA GLY A 570 2.85 -19.30 1.01
C GLY A 570 3.71 -19.49 -0.25
N ALA A 571 3.56 -18.57 -1.20
CA ALA A 571 4.34 -18.58 -2.43
C ALA A 571 5.63 -17.77 -2.31
N TYR A 572 6.64 -18.19 -3.07
CA TYR A 572 7.96 -17.57 -3.19
C TYR A 572 8.14 -16.99 -4.60
N ILE A 573 8.71 -15.79 -4.68
CA ILE A 573 9.22 -15.19 -5.91
C ILE A 573 10.65 -14.73 -5.64
N GLY A 574 11.60 -15.05 -6.50
CA GLY A 574 12.96 -14.56 -6.31
C GLY A 574 13.82 -14.53 -7.56
N VAL A 575 14.75 -13.58 -7.59
CA VAL A 575 15.75 -13.44 -8.66
C VAL A 575 17.03 -14.25 -8.40
N GLY A 576 17.85 -14.46 -9.42
CA GLY A 576 19.12 -15.15 -9.28
C GLY A 576 18.98 -16.68 -9.23
N SER A 577 20.03 -17.35 -8.76
CA SER A 577 20.26 -18.78 -8.94
C SER A 577 19.85 -19.63 -7.72
N ASP A 578 20.67 -20.58 -7.30
CA ASP A 578 20.34 -21.62 -6.33
C ASP A 578 20.14 -21.12 -4.88
N GLN A 579 20.57 -19.91 -4.54
CA GLN A 579 20.30 -19.33 -3.21
C GLN A 579 18.80 -19.27 -2.90
N ASN A 580 17.97 -19.13 -3.95
CA ASN A 580 16.52 -19.21 -3.86
C ASN A 580 16.04 -20.50 -3.17
N TYR A 581 16.70 -21.65 -3.42
CA TYR A 581 16.31 -22.93 -2.83
C TYR A 581 16.54 -22.97 -1.32
N SER A 582 17.56 -22.28 -0.81
CA SER A 582 17.76 -22.12 0.64
C SER A 582 16.62 -21.31 1.25
N PHE A 583 16.19 -20.24 0.58
CA PHE A 583 15.07 -19.41 1.05
C PHE A 583 13.74 -20.15 0.98
N ILE A 584 13.45 -20.85 -0.13
CA ILE A 584 12.26 -21.68 -0.31
C ILE A 584 12.15 -22.74 0.79
N ALA A 585 13.25 -23.45 1.08
CA ALA A 585 13.29 -24.49 2.11
C ALA A 585 13.08 -23.92 3.52
N VAL A 586 13.80 -22.85 3.87
CA VAL A 586 13.67 -22.19 5.18
C VAL A 586 12.26 -21.62 5.35
N ALA A 587 11.73 -20.98 4.31
CA ALA A 587 10.39 -20.41 4.32
C ALA A 587 9.28 -21.47 4.35
N ARG A 588 9.57 -22.72 3.98
CA ARG A 588 8.57 -23.75 3.69
C ARG A 588 7.54 -23.26 2.66
N SER A 589 8.03 -22.60 1.60
CA SER A 589 7.16 -22.11 0.54
C SER A 589 6.54 -23.28 -0.23
N GLN A 590 5.26 -23.17 -0.57
CA GLN A 590 4.45 -24.24 -1.19
C GLN A 590 4.45 -24.15 -2.72
N TRP A 591 4.76 -22.97 -3.24
CA TRP A 591 4.88 -22.66 -4.68
C TRP A 591 6.03 -21.69 -4.85
N ALA A 592 6.83 -21.84 -5.91
CA ALA A 592 7.97 -20.97 -6.15
C ALA A 592 8.16 -20.64 -7.63
N TRP A 593 8.16 -19.35 -7.95
CA TRP A 593 8.65 -18.83 -9.22
C TRP A 593 10.06 -18.29 -9.02
N VAL A 594 11.04 -18.93 -9.66
CA VAL A 594 12.42 -18.44 -9.69
C VAL A 594 12.62 -17.76 -11.03
N MET A 595 12.85 -16.44 -11.01
CA MET A 595 12.85 -15.63 -12.22
C MET A 595 14.20 -14.98 -12.46
N ASP A 596 14.61 -14.79 -13.71
CA ASP A 596 15.78 -13.97 -13.98
C ASP A 596 15.71 -13.30 -15.35
N TYR A 597 16.33 -12.11 -15.43
CA TYR A 597 16.47 -11.37 -16.67
C TYR A 597 17.57 -11.96 -17.57
N ASP A 598 18.59 -12.61 -16.99
CA ASP A 598 19.57 -13.37 -17.76
C ASP A 598 19.08 -14.81 -17.97
N PRO A 599 18.65 -15.21 -19.17
CA PRO A 599 18.16 -16.56 -19.38
C PRO A 599 19.23 -17.63 -19.20
N ARG A 600 20.54 -17.30 -19.13
CA ARG A 600 21.56 -18.27 -18.72
C ARG A 600 21.32 -18.78 -17.30
N VAL A 601 20.76 -17.95 -16.42
CA VAL A 601 20.33 -18.32 -15.06
C VAL A 601 19.09 -19.21 -15.13
N THR A 602 18.10 -18.87 -15.95
CA THR A 602 16.91 -19.74 -16.14
C THR A 602 17.26 -21.11 -16.74
N ASP A 603 18.18 -21.15 -17.71
CA ASP A 603 18.74 -22.36 -18.31
C ASP A 603 19.53 -23.19 -17.28
N HIS A 604 20.13 -22.52 -16.30
CA HIS A 604 20.78 -23.17 -15.18
C HIS A 604 19.78 -23.82 -14.24
N HIS A 605 18.70 -23.14 -13.87
CA HIS A 605 17.62 -23.76 -13.09
C HIS A 605 17.00 -24.99 -13.77
N GLN A 606 16.89 -24.99 -15.10
CA GLN A 606 16.46 -26.18 -15.85
C GLN A 606 17.42 -27.36 -15.66
N ARG A 607 18.73 -27.11 -15.67
CA ARG A 607 19.75 -28.14 -15.37
C ARG A 607 19.69 -28.59 -13.91
N LEU A 608 19.50 -27.65 -12.97
CA LEU A 608 19.35 -27.96 -11.55
C LEU A 608 18.15 -28.87 -11.30
N LYS A 609 17.00 -28.58 -11.92
CA LYS A 609 15.81 -29.44 -11.86
C LYS A 609 16.14 -30.88 -12.28
N VAL A 610 16.81 -31.07 -13.43
CA VAL A 610 17.18 -32.41 -13.92
C VAL A 610 18.05 -33.15 -12.89
N PHE A 611 19.06 -32.47 -12.34
CA PHE A 611 19.98 -33.10 -11.40
C PHE A 611 19.36 -33.38 -10.03
N VAL A 612 18.52 -32.48 -9.50
CA VAL A 612 17.80 -32.70 -8.24
C VAL A 612 16.81 -33.86 -8.36
N LEU A 613 16.12 -34.00 -9.50
CA LEU A 613 15.23 -35.14 -9.74
C LEU A 613 15.99 -36.47 -9.85
N ALA A 614 17.23 -36.44 -10.36
CA ALA A 614 18.07 -37.62 -10.54
C ALA A 614 18.92 -38.01 -9.31
N ALA A 615 19.09 -37.10 -8.35
CA ALA A 615 19.91 -37.29 -7.15
C ALA A 615 19.04 -37.32 -5.88
N ALA A 616 19.11 -38.43 -5.13
CA ALA A 616 18.36 -38.59 -3.90
C ALA A 616 18.97 -37.82 -2.72
N THR A 617 20.28 -37.58 -2.74
CA THR A 617 21.00 -36.85 -1.68
C THR A 617 21.79 -35.65 -2.22
N PRO A 618 22.17 -34.69 -1.36
CA PRO A 618 23.06 -33.58 -1.75
C PRO A 618 24.38 -34.05 -2.35
N GLU A 619 24.98 -35.12 -1.83
CA GLU A 619 26.27 -35.65 -2.30
C GLU A 619 26.16 -36.19 -3.72
N GLU A 620 25.08 -36.91 -4.04
CA GLU A 620 24.79 -37.37 -5.40
C GLU A 620 24.59 -36.19 -6.36
N PHE A 621 23.89 -35.15 -5.91
CA PHE A 621 23.68 -33.94 -6.69
C PHE A 621 25.01 -33.24 -7.01
N VAL A 622 25.86 -33.02 -6.00
CA VAL A 622 27.19 -32.41 -6.17
C VAL A 622 28.04 -33.26 -7.11
N ALA A 623 27.98 -34.58 -6.97
CA ALA A 623 28.75 -35.49 -7.81
C ALA A 623 28.42 -35.35 -9.31
N LEU A 624 27.19 -35.02 -9.70
CA LEU A 624 26.80 -34.81 -11.11
C LEU A 624 27.52 -33.63 -11.79
N TRP A 625 28.08 -32.71 -11.02
CA TRP A 625 28.90 -31.61 -11.54
C TRP A 625 30.37 -31.99 -11.73
N SER A 626 30.80 -33.09 -11.11
CA SER A 626 32.20 -33.54 -11.16
C SER A 626 32.64 -34.03 -12.55
N PRO A 627 33.94 -33.96 -12.86
CA PRO A 627 34.48 -34.53 -14.11
C PRO A 627 34.14 -36.02 -14.29
N SER A 628 34.14 -36.81 -13.19
CA SER A 628 33.93 -38.26 -13.22
C SER A 628 32.50 -38.66 -13.59
N GLN A 629 31.49 -37.84 -13.22
CA GLN A 629 30.08 -38.08 -13.55
C GLN A 629 29.62 -37.32 -14.81
N SER A 630 30.51 -36.60 -15.48
CA SER A 630 30.12 -35.69 -16.57
C SER A 630 29.37 -36.36 -17.72
N ARG A 631 29.68 -37.62 -18.05
CA ARG A 631 28.95 -38.42 -19.04
C ARG A 631 27.52 -38.74 -18.58
N ARG A 632 27.35 -39.14 -17.32
CA ARG A 632 26.03 -39.42 -16.73
C ARG A 632 25.18 -38.16 -16.69
N ALA A 633 25.75 -37.04 -16.24
CA ALA A 633 25.05 -35.77 -16.16
C ALA A 633 24.61 -35.25 -17.54
N ALA A 634 25.48 -35.35 -18.56
CA ALA A 634 25.11 -34.99 -19.94
C ALA A 634 23.96 -35.87 -20.47
N ALA A 635 24.01 -37.19 -20.23
CA ALA A 635 22.95 -38.12 -20.64
C ALA A 635 21.60 -37.83 -19.95
N LEU A 636 21.62 -37.39 -18.69
CA LEU A 636 20.40 -36.96 -17.98
C LEU A 636 19.77 -35.72 -18.65
N ILE A 637 20.59 -34.73 -19.03
CA ILE A 637 20.12 -33.54 -19.77
C ILE A 637 19.56 -33.95 -21.13
N GLU A 638 20.27 -34.82 -21.86
CA GLU A 638 19.84 -35.33 -23.18
C GLU A 638 18.50 -36.06 -23.09
N THR A 639 18.30 -36.87 -22.06
CA THR A 639 17.05 -37.59 -21.83
C THR A 639 15.91 -36.62 -21.48
N ALA A 640 16.16 -35.69 -20.54
CA ALA A 640 15.12 -34.76 -20.07
C ALA A 640 14.66 -33.76 -21.14
N PHE A 641 15.53 -33.43 -22.11
CA PHE A 641 15.26 -32.46 -23.16
C PHE A 641 15.30 -33.09 -24.56
N ALA A 642 15.07 -34.41 -24.67
CA ALA A 642 15.04 -35.11 -25.95
C ALA A 642 14.01 -34.45 -26.90
N GLY A 643 14.44 -34.07 -28.10
CA GLY A 643 13.60 -33.38 -29.09
C GLY A 643 13.32 -31.90 -28.81
N SER A 644 13.78 -31.34 -27.68
CA SER A 644 13.63 -29.92 -27.38
C SER A 644 14.69 -29.07 -28.13
N PRO A 645 14.31 -27.91 -28.70
CA PRO A 645 15.29 -26.98 -29.28
C PRO A 645 16.30 -26.44 -28.26
N GLU A 646 15.98 -26.51 -26.96
CA GLU A 646 16.83 -26.02 -25.87
C GLU A 646 17.99 -26.97 -25.54
N LEU A 647 17.92 -28.24 -25.95
CA LEU A 647 18.87 -29.28 -25.56
C LEU A 647 20.32 -28.88 -25.84
N ALA A 648 20.60 -28.42 -27.06
CA ALA A 648 21.96 -28.08 -27.46
C ALA A 648 22.55 -26.95 -26.60
N LYS A 649 21.72 -25.97 -26.22
CA LYS A 649 22.11 -24.86 -25.35
C LYS A 649 22.34 -25.33 -23.92
N LEU A 650 21.43 -26.13 -23.35
CA LEU A 650 21.56 -26.66 -21.98
C LEU A 650 22.79 -27.56 -21.83
N ARG A 651 23.07 -28.43 -22.81
CA ARG A 651 24.25 -29.30 -22.82
C ARG A 651 25.54 -28.50 -22.90
N ARG A 652 25.62 -27.51 -23.81
CA ARG A 652 26.78 -26.61 -23.91
C ARG A 652 27.00 -25.81 -22.63
N GLY A 653 25.92 -25.25 -22.07
CA GLY A 653 25.96 -24.52 -20.81
C GLY A 653 26.52 -25.39 -19.67
N TYR A 654 26.07 -26.64 -19.55
CA TYR A 654 26.62 -27.58 -18.57
C TYR A 654 28.13 -27.76 -18.74
N HIS A 655 28.60 -28.14 -19.93
CA HIS A 655 30.03 -28.35 -20.15
C HIS A 655 30.87 -27.09 -19.91
N ALA A 656 30.35 -25.92 -20.26
CA ALA A 656 31.04 -24.64 -20.08
C ALA A 656 31.16 -24.20 -18.61
N THR A 657 30.30 -24.70 -17.73
CA THR A 657 30.19 -24.19 -16.34
C THR A 657 30.45 -25.24 -15.26
N ARG A 658 30.47 -26.53 -15.61
CA ARG A 658 30.52 -27.64 -14.63
C ARG A 658 31.71 -27.59 -13.69
N GLU A 659 32.90 -27.20 -14.14
CA GLU A 659 34.11 -27.26 -13.32
C GLU A 659 34.02 -26.24 -12.19
N ARG A 660 33.69 -24.99 -12.54
CA ARG A 660 33.46 -23.91 -11.58
C ARG A 660 32.28 -24.22 -10.64
N LEU A 661 31.15 -24.69 -11.20
CA LEU A 661 29.96 -25.00 -10.40
C LEU A 661 30.15 -26.22 -9.49
N HIS A 662 31.00 -27.18 -9.85
CA HIS A 662 31.32 -28.30 -8.98
C HIS A 662 32.03 -27.84 -7.70
N GLU A 663 32.98 -26.91 -7.82
CA GLU A 663 33.64 -26.31 -6.66
C GLU A 663 32.64 -25.54 -5.79
N TYR A 664 31.83 -24.68 -6.42
CA TYR A 664 30.78 -23.93 -5.74
C TYR A 664 29.80 -24.84 -4.98
N TYR A 665 29.25 -25.88 -5.62
CA TYR A 665 28.28 -26.76 -4.96
C TYR A 665 28.90 -27.63 -3.87
N ARG A 666 30.18 -27.98 -3.98
CA ARG A 666 30.92 -28.65 -2.90
C ARG A 666 31.03 -27.72 -1.67
N GLU A 667 31.27 -26.43 -1.88
CA GLU A 667 31.26 -25.45 -0.81
C GLU A 667 29.85 -25.26 -0.22
N GLN A 668 28.81 -25.13 -1.05
CA GLN A 668 27.42 -25.00 -0.59
C GLN A 668 26.90 -26.24 0.16
N ALA A 669 27.43 -27.43 -0.13
CA ALA A 669 27.12 -28.66 0.59
C ALA A 669 27.88 -28.77 1.93
N THR A 670 28.89 -27.94 2.17
CA THR A 670 29.64 -27.92 3.42
C THR A 670 28.87 -27.10 4.47
N PRO A 671 28.48 -27.67 5.62
CA PRO A 671 27.77 -26.92 6.64
C PRO A 671 28.59 -25.74 7.18
N ASP A 672 28.00 -24.54 7.20
CA ASP A 672 28.61 -23.37 7.81
C ASP A 672 28.53 -23.48 9.35
N PRO A 673 29.67 -23.52 10.07
CA PRO A 673 29.67 -23.56 11.54
C PRO A 673 28.96 -22.36 12.19
N LYS A 674 28.86 -21.23 11.49
CA LYS A 674 28.16 -20.01 11.97
C LYS A 674 26.66 -20.07 11.74
N ALA A 675 26.18 -20.98 10.90
CA ALA A 675 24.78 -21.12 10.55
C ALA A 675 24.37 -22.61 10.43
N PRO A 676 24.48 -23.39 11.52
CA PRO A 676 24.18 -24.81 11.48
C PRO A 676 22.72 -25.06 11.05
N GLY A 677 22.56 -25.99 10.10
CA GLY A 677 21.27 -26.37 9.53
C GLY A 677 20.69 -25.34 8.54
N TYR A 678 21.46 -24.33 8.11
CA TYR A 678 21.08 -23.46 6.99
C TYR A 678 21.64 -23.98 5.66
N GLY A 679 20.96 -23.65 4.55
CA GLY A 679 21.38 -23.99 3.20
C GLY A 679 20.63 -25.20 2.64
N TRP A 680 20.35 -25.17 1.34
CA TRP A 680 19.59 -26.24 0.69
C TRP A 680 20.40 -27.50 0.39
N LEU A 681 21.73 -27.40 0.29
CA LEU A 681 22.63 -28.55 0.11
C LEU A 681 23.27 -28.99 1.42
N ALA A 682 23.61 -28.06 2.30
CA ALA A 682 24.21 -28.36 3.60
C ALA A 682 23.24 -28.98 4.62
N ASN A 683 21.92 -28.88 4.39
CA ASN A 683 20.89 -29.50 5.25
C ASN A 683 20.10 -30.54 4.44
N PRO A 684 20.18 -31.84 4.78
CA PRO A 684 19.45 -32.90 4.09
C PRO A 684 17.92 -32.72 4.08
N GLU A 685 17.33 -32.14 5.13
CA GLU A 685 15.89 -31.86 5.18
C GLU A 685 15.49 -30.76 4.19
N HIS A 686 16.32 -29.72 4.06
CA HIS A 686 16.09 -28.67 3.07
C HIS A 686 16.23 -29.19 1.64
N TYR A 687 17.24 -30.04 1.39
CA TYR A 687 17.41 -30.70 0.09
C TYR A 687 16.19 -31.56 -0.25
N ALA A 688 15.74 -32.40 0.69
CA ALA A 688 14.58 -33.25 0.53
C ALA A 688 13.31 -32.43 0.23
N TYR A 689 13.11 -31.31 0.91
CA TYR A 689 11.97 -30.41 0.67
C TYR A 689 12.03 -29.76 -0.72
N VAL A 690 13.19 -29.23 -1.14
CA VAL A 690 13.35 -28.66 -2.49
C VAL A 690 13.13 -29.72 -3.57
N ARG A 691 13.65 -30.93 -3.34
CA ARG A 691 13.45 -32.07 -4.23
C ARG A 691 11.97 -32.46 -4.33
N LEU A 692 11.24 -32.51 -3.20
CA LEU A 692 9.80 -32.75 -3.17
C LEU A 692 9.05 -31.75 -4.07
N LEU A 693 9.34 -30.46 -3.93
CA LEU A 693 8.70 -29.43 -4.76
C LEU A 693 9.02 -29.58 -6.25
N PHE A 694 10.25 -29.97 -6.61
CA PHE A 694 10.57 -30.28 -8.00
C PHE A 694 9.83 -31.52 -8.53
N GLN A 695 9.72 -32.58 -7.72
CA GLN A 695 8.97 -33.79 -8.08
C GLN A 695 7.49 -33.48 -8.31
N GLN A 696 6.92 -32.56 -7.53
CA GLN A 696 5.55 -32.11 -7.64
C GLN A 696 5.33 -30.99 -8.68
N GLY A 697 6.40 -30.52 -9.36
CA GLY A 697 6.30 -29.44 -10.35
C GLY A 697 6.01 -28.05 -9.77
N ARG A 698 6.24 -27.83 -8.47
CA ARG A 698 5.92 -26.60 -7.72
C ARG A 698 7.02 -25.53 -7.75
N ILE A 699 8.13 -25.78 -8.45
CA ILE A 699 9.20 -24.80 -8.72
C ILE A 699 9.25 -24.55 -10.23
N MET A 700 9.01 -23.31 -10.64
CA MET A 700 9.02 -22.92 -12.05
C MET A 700 10.08 -21.86 -12.31
N PRO A 701 11.11 -22.19 -13.11
CA PRO A 701 12.01 -21.19 -13.66
C PRO A 701 11.31 -20.39 -14.76
N ILE A 702 11.32 -19.06 -14.64
CA ILE A 702 10.71 -18.16 -15.62
C ILE A 702 11.74 -17.11 -16.09
N LYS A 703 11.76 -16.82 -17.38
CA LYS A 703 12.45 -15.63 -17.89
C LYS A 703 11.57 -14.44 -17.54
N GLY A 704 12.12 -13.46 -16.83
CA GLY A 704 11.33 -12.27 -16.51
C GLY A 704 12.18 -11.07 -16.12
N ASP A 705 11.67 -9.91 -16.50
CA ASP A 705 12.21 -8.61 -16.12
C ASP A 705 11.35 -8.08 -14.97
N LEU A 706 11.97 -7.66 -13.86
CA LEU A 706 11.24 -7.01 -12.76
C LEU A 706 10.53 -5.72 -13.23
N LEU A 707 11.03 -5.10 -14.30
CA LEU A 707 10.48 -3.90 -14.93
C LEU A 707 9.55 -4.19 -16.12
N GLY A 708 9.49 -5.45 -16.57
CA GLY A 708 8.67 -5.89 -17.70
C GLY A 708 7.18 -5.91 -17.37
N ASP A 709 6.35 -6.16 -18.38
CA ASP A 709 4.88 -6.06 -18.24
C ASP A 709 4.18 -7.42 -18.08
N ASP A 710 4.89 -8.53 -18.30
CA ASP A 710 4.28 -9.85 -18.45
C ASP A 710 4.58 -10.79 -17.27
N SER A 711 5.85 -11.11 -16.99
CA SER A 711 6.18 -12.25 -16.12
C SER A 711 5.70 -12.04 -14.69
N LEU A 712 6.10 -10.94 -14.05
CA LEU A 712 5.77 -10.70 -12.65
C LEU A 712 4.27 -10.42 -12.47
N ARG A 713 3.64 -9.76 -13.45
CA ARG A 713 2.19 -9.54 -13.50
C ARG A 713 1.42 -10.86 -13.56
N THR A 714 1.78 -11.76 -14.48
CA THR A 714 1.09 -13.06 -14.62
C THR A 714 1.38 -13.99 -13.45
N VAL A 715 2.56 -13.91 -12.83
CA VAL A 715 2.81 -14.57 -11.53
C VAL A 715 1.85 -14.07 -10.44
N GLY A 716 1.61 -12.76 -10.34
CA GLY A 716 0.62 -12.21 -9.41
C GLY A 716 -0.79 -12.74 -9.65
N LEU A 717 -1.20 -12.86 -10.92
CA LEU A 717 -2.49 -13.44 -11.32
C LEU A 717 -2.56 -14.95 -10.99
N ALA A 718 -1.51 -15.70 -11.27
CA ALA A 718 -1.43 -17.13 -10.96
C ALA A 718 -1.51 -17.38 -9.44
N ALA A 719 -0.79 -16.59 -8.63
CA ALA A 719 -0.86 -16.68 -7.18
C ALA A 719 -2.28 -16.39 -6.64
N LYS A 720 -2.96 -15.38 -7.20
CA LYS A 720 -4.37 -15.08 -6.89
C LYS A 720 -5.31 -16.23 -7.29
N ALA A 721 -5.14 -16.79 -8.49
CA ALA A 721 -5.94 -17.91 -8.97
C ALA A 721 -5.74 -19.20 -8.15
N LEU A 722 -4.56 -19.37 -7.55
CA LEU A 722 -4.24 -20.43 -6.60
C LEU A 722 -4.78 -20.18 -5.19
N GLY A 723 -5.21 -18.95 -4.88
CA GLY A 723 -5.60 -18.56 -3.52
C GLY A 723 -4.42 -18.56 -2.53
N VAL A 724 -3.19 -18.38 -3.02
CA VAL A 724 -1.97 -18.42 -2.19
C VAL A 724 -1.31 -17.05 -2.14
N PRO A 725 -1.07 -16.47 -0.94
CA PRO A 725 -0.36 -15.21 -0.83
C PRO A 725 1.12 -15.37 -1.19
N VAL A 726 1.69 -14.35 -1.83
CA VAL A 726 3.14 -14.27 -2.07
C VAL A 726 3.79 -13.80 -0.77
N ARG A 727 4.43 -14.69 -0.03
CA ARG A 727 4.99 -14.35 1.28
C ARG A 727 6.46 -13.98 1.27
N VAL A 728 7.19 -14.38 0.22
CA VAL A 728 8.59 -14.01 0.06
C VAL A 728 8.80 -13.47 -1.34
N PHE A 729 9.24 -12.21 -1.42
CA PHE A 729 9.68 -11.58 -2.66
C PHE A 729 11.15 -11.17 -2.53
N TYR A 730 12.05 -11.91 -3.17
CA TYR A 730 13.50 -11.71 -3.11
C TYR A 730 14.01 -11.01 -4.38
N THR A 731 14.62 -9.84 -4.20
CA THR A 731 15.12 -9.01 -5.32
C THR A 731 16.65 -8.94 -5.38
N SER A 732 17.36 -9.62 -4.47
CA SER A 732 18.81 -9.46 -4.29
C SER A 732 19.21 -7.98 -4.28
N ASN A 733 20.29 -7.61 -4.96
CA ASN A 733 20.69 -6.24 -5.23
C ASN A 733 20.24 -5.76 -6.61
N ALA A 734 19.36 -6.49 -7.31
CA ALA A 734 18.97 -6.21 -8.69
C ALA A 734 18.56 -4.75 -8.93
N PRO A 735 17.85 -4.06 -8.01
CA PRO A 735 17.55 -2.63 -8.17
C PRO A 735 18.77 -1.74 -8.46
N SER A 736 19.95 -2.09 -7.95
CA SER A 736 21.17 -1.34 -8.24
C SER A 736 21.58 -1.39 -9.72
N SER A 737 21.23 -2.46 -10.45
CA SER A 737 21.60 -2.67 -11.85
C SER A 737 20.90 -1.73 -12.83
N TRP A 738 19.70 -1.24 -12.48
CA TRP A 738 18.98 -0.22 -13.27
C TRP A 738 19.01 1.17 -12.62
N GLY A 739 19.88 1.37 -11.62
CA GLY A 739 20.04 2.65 -10.91
C GLY A 739 18.99 2.92 -9.83
N GLY A 740 18.16 1.93 -9.49
CA GLY A 740 17.19 2.01 -8.39
C GLY A 740 15.89 2.73 -8.74
N GLN A 741 15.68 3.13 -9.99
CA GLN A 741 14.47 3.85 -10.39
C GLN A 741 13.22 2.97 -10.20
N ILE A 742 12.18 3.54 -9.60
CA ILE A 742 10.86 2.92 -9.50
C ILE A 742 10.09 3.29 -10.77
N THR A 743 10.05 2.38 -11.73
CA THR A 743 9.29 2.55 -12.99
C THR A 743 7.82 2.24 -12.78
N GLU A 744 6.97 2.68 -13.70
CA GLU A 744 5.54 2.34 -13.66
C GLU A 744 5.30 0.83 -13.80
N GLY A 745 6.08 0.14 -14.64
CA GLY A 745 6.06 -1.33 -14.74
C GLY A 745 6.36 -1.98 -13.38
N TYR A 746 7.41 -1.54 -12.69
CA TYR A 746 7.75 -2.04 -11.35
C TYR A 746 6.63 -1.80 -10.33
N ARG A 747 6.01 -0.59 -10.33
CA ARG A 747 4.86 -0.28 -9.46
C ARG A 747 3.71 -1.22 -9.73
N ARG A 748 3.26 -1.33 -10.98
CA ARG A 748 2.16 -2.22 -11.38
C ARG A 748 2.42 -3.67 -10.99
N ASN A 749 3.64 -4.15 -11.23
CA ASN A 749 4.03 -5.52 -10.93
C ASN A 749 3.94 -5.81 -9.43
N VAL A 750 4.59 -5.00 -8.59
CA VAL A 750 4.61 -5.24 -7.14
C VAL A 750 3.22 -5.03 -6.54
N ALA A 751 2.44 -4.06 -7.04
CA ALA A 751 1.05 -3.85 -6.64
C ALA A 751 0.14 -5.05 -7.01
N GLY A 752 0.46 -5.75 -8.10
CA GLY A 752 -0.27 -6.92 -8.56
C GLY A 752 -0.09 -8.16 -7.68
N LEU A 753 0.97 -8.22 -6.86
CA LEU A 753 1.27 -9.38 -6.01
C LEU A 753 0.29 -9.48 -4.83
N PRO A 754 -0.30 -10.67 -4.55
CA PRO A 754 -1.18 -10.87 -3.41
C PRO A 754 -0.38 -10.98 -2.10
N PHE A 755 0.06 -9.85 -1.56
CA PHE A 755 0.72 -9.78 -0.26
C PHE A 755 -0.29 -9.82 0.89
N ASP A 756 0.03 -10.59 1.94
CA ASP A 756 -0.75 -10.69 3.18
C ASP A 756 -0.02 -10.03 4.37
N GLN A 757 -0.59 -10.15 5.56
CA GLN A 757 0.01 -9.69 6.82
C GLN A 757 1.32 -10.38 7.19
N ARG A 758 1.81 -11.37 6.42
CA ARG A 758 3.08 -12.09 6.66
C ARG A 758 4.09 -11.86 5.53
N SER A 759 3.68 -11.29 4.41
CA SER A 759 4.57 -11.08 3.28
C SER A 759 5.77 -10.22 3.62
N ILE A 760 6.95 -10.66 3.17
CA ILE A 760 8.22 -9.95 3.31
C ILE A 760 8.94 -9.82 1.97
N VAL A 761 9.68 -8.72 1.86
CA VAL A 761 10.55 -8.41 0.74
C VAL A 761 11.99 -8.47 1.22
N LEU A 762 12.82 -9.19 0.49
CA LEU A 762 14.24 -9.38 0.79
C LEU A 762 15.09 -8.68 -0.26
N GLN A 763 16.00 -7.82 0.21
CA GLN A 763 16.87 -7.02 -0.67
C GLN A 763 18.26 -6.86 -0.04
N THR A 764 19.31 -7.02 -0.85
CA THR A 764 20.69 -6.70 -0.47
C THR A 764 21.15 -5.37 -1.06
N MET A 765 22.08 -4.71 -0.36
CA MET A 765 22.76 -3.51 -0.87
C MET A 765 24.24 -3.52 -0.50
N SER A 766 25.10 -3.03 -1.40
CA SER A 766 26.55 -2.99 -1.17
C SER A 766 26.99 -1.83 -0.28
N ARG A 767 26.16 -0.80 -0.11
CA ARG A 767 26.42 0.38 0.73
C ARG A 767 25.15 0.77 1.50
N GLY A 768 25.17 0.59 2.82
CA GLY A 768 24.19 1.17 3.74
C GLY A 768 24.94 1.91 4.85
N ALA A 769 24.44 3.04 5.32
CA ALA A 769 25.07 3.86 6.37
C ALA A 769 25.22 3.18 7.76
N PHE A 770 25.22 1.84 7.81
CA PHE A 770 25.29 0.99 8.99
C PHE A 770 26.62 0.25 9.04
N LYS A 771 26.95 -0.30 10.22
CA LYS A 771 28.11 -1.16 10.38
C LYS A 771 27.92 -2.39 9.49
N GLN A 772 28.81 -2.55 8.52
CA GLN A 772 28.76 -3.60 7.52
C GLN A 772 30.05 -4.41 7.58
N THR A 773 29.95 -5.65 8.01
CA THR A 773 31.10 -6.56 8.19
C THR A 773 31.33 -7.48 6.98
N GLY A 774 30.37 -7.57 6.06
CA GLY A 774 30.50 -8.27 4.76
C GLY A 774 30.25 -7.35 3.55
N HIS A 775 30.38 -7.85 2.32
CA HIS A 775 30.15 -7.02 1.13
C HIS A 775 28.68 -6.59 0.94
N TRP A 776 27.72 -7.32 1.50
CA TRP A 776 26.29 -7.03 1.39
C TRP A 776 25.66 -6.75 2.76
N HIS A 777 24.87 -5.68 2.81
CA HIS A 777 23.94 -5.37 3.90
C HIS A 777 22.55 -5.93 3.55
N HIS A 778 21.92 -6.61 4.50
CA HIS A 778 20.66 -7.35 4.29
C HIS A 778 19.47 -6.52 4.77
N ASN A 779 18.45 -6.35 3.94
CA ASN A 779 17.22 -5.65 4.27
C ASN A 779 16.05 -6.62 4.22
N VAL A 780 15.13 -6.47 5.17
CA VAL A 780 13.85 -7.15 5.18
C VAL A 780 12.74 -6.14 5.45
N GLU A 781 11.72 -6.14 4.60
CA GLU A 781 10.61 -5.18 4.64
C GLU A 781 9.27 -5.91 4.58
N GLY A 782 8.22 -5.40 5.23
CA GLY A 782 6.86 -5.91 5.04
C GLY A 782 6.30 -5.61 3.64
N GLY A 783 5.81 -6.63 2.94
CA GLY A 783 5.35 -6.51 1.54
C GLY A 783 4.22 -5.49 1.35
N ARG A 784 3.22 -5.49 2.24
CA ARG A 784 2.11 -4.51 2.22
C ARG A 784 2.60 -3.08 2.41
N GLN A 785 3.59 -2.89 3.29
CA GLN A 785 4.19 -1.59 3.52
C GLN A 785 4.93 -1.08 2.27
N MET A 786 5.63 -1.99 1.57
CA MET A 786 6.25 -1.67 0.29
C MET A 786 5.22 -1.24 -0.75
N GLN A 787 4.12 -2.00 -0.88
CA GLN A 787 3.04 -1.68 -1.82
C GLN A 787 2.45 -0.29 -1.56
N GLY A 788 2.12 0.03 -0.30
CA GLY A 788 1.58 1.34 0.06
C GLY A 788 2.51 2.51 -0.31
N ARG A 789 3.83 2.34 -0.15
CA ARG A 789 4.81 3.35 -0.55
C ARG A 789 5.03 3.40 -2.07
N LEU A 790 4.95 2.27 -2.77
CA LEU A 790 5.00 2.20 -4.22
C LEU A 790 3.77 2.77 -4.93
N GLN A 791 2.62 2.93 -4.25
CA GLN A 791 1.47 3.65 -4.82
C GLN A 791 1.65 5.17 -4.80
N ARG A 792 2.66 5.68 -4.09
CA ARG A 792 2.91 7.11 -3.96
C ARG A 792 3.86 7.60 -5.06
N ALA A 793 3.43 8.61 -5.80
CA ALA A 793 4.22 9.24 -6.87
C ALA A 793 5.52 9.85 -6.35
N GLY A 794 5.60 10.18 -5.06
CA GLY A 794 6.82 10.63 -4.39
C GLY A 794 8.00 9.66 -4.40
N TYR A 795 7.73 8.35 -4.43
CA TYR A 795 8.73 7.30 -4.31
C TYR A 795 9.28 6.92 -5.68
N GLN A 796 10.26 7.65 -6.17
CA GLN A 796 10.87 7.49 -7.49
C GLN A 796 12.11 6.60 -7.49
N GLN A 797 12.68 6.30 -6.31
CA GLN A 797 13.90 5.51 -6.14
C GLN A 797 13.75 4.48 -5.03
N VAL A 798 14.23 3.26 -5.24
CA VAL A 798 14.17 2.14 -4.27
C VAL A 798 14.87 2.50 -2.95
N VAL A 799 15.93 3.31 -2.98
CA VAL A 799 16.60 3.79 -1.76
C VAL A 799 15.67 4.55 -0.81
N GLN A 800 14.61 5.18 -1.34
CA GLN A 800 13.63 5.91 -0.53
C GLN A 800 12.75 4.98 0.30
N LEU A 801 12.47 3.76 -0.20
CA LEU A 801 11.78 2.70 0.55
C LEU A 801 12.62 2.24 1.75
N LEU A 802 13.94 2.41 1.67
CA LEU A 802 14.87 1.92 2.68
C LEU A 802 15.19 2.96 3.76
N HIS A 803 14.57 4.15 3.75
CA HIS A 803 14.94 5.25 4.66
C HIS A 803 14.62 4.95 6.13
N GLU A 804 13.56 4.20 6.40
CA GLU A 804 13.05 3.89 7.76
C GLU A 804 13.71 2.66 8.38
N ARG A 805 14.78 2.13 7.78
CA ARG A 805 15.38 0.87 8.19
C ARG A 805 16.09 0.95 9.54
N ILE A 806 15.81 -0.04 10.38
CA ILE A 806 16.33 -0.14 11.75
C ILE A 806 17.36 -1.27 11.80
N PRO A 807 18.60 -1.01 12.26
CA PRO A 807 19.60 -2.06 12.40
C PRO A 807 19.19 -3.02 13.50
N THR A 808 19.45 -4.30 13.25
CA THR A 808 19.19 -5.34 14.22
C THR A 808 20.38 -5.55 15.15
N ASP A 809 20.21 -6.39 16.17
CA ASP A 809 21.27 -6.91 17.04
C ASP A 809 22.52 -7.43 16.29
N HIS A 810 22.33 -8.01 15.10
CA HIS A 810 23.42 -8.52 14.29
C HIS A 810 24.19 -7.40 13.53
N GLY A 811 23.61 -6.21 13.36
CA GLY A 811 24.24 -5.05 12.69
C GLY A 811 24.23 -5.09 11.15
N ASP A 812 24.43 -6.27 10.53
CA ASP A 812 24.40 -6.44 9.06
C ASP A 812 23.00 -6.67 8.47
N VAL A 813 21.96 -6.67 9.32
CA VAL A 813 20.57 -6.79 8.90
C VAL A 813 19.80 -5.57 9.40
N THR A 814 18.99 -4.99 8.53
CA THR A 814 18.01 -3.97 8.88
C THR A 814 16.60 -4.40 8.53
N VAL A 815 15.65 -3.95 9.35
CA VAL A 815 14.22 -4.24 9.19
C VAL A 815 13.43 -2.98 8.89
N ILE A 816 12.32 -3.11 8.15
CA ILE A 816 11.40 -2.02 7.83
C ILE A 816 9.97 -2.56 7.95
N GLY A 817 9.17 -1.97 8.86
CA GLY A 817 7.75 -2.31 9.10
C GLY A 817 7.41 -3.77 8.83
N LEU A 818 7.97 -4.64 9.68
CA LEU A 818 7.77 -6.08 9.55
C LEU A 818 6.31 -6.46 9.80
N PRO A 819 5.83 -7.56 9.23
CA PRO A 819 4.48 -8.07 9.41
C PRO A 819 4.08 -8.31 10.88
N SER A 820 2.80 -8.06 11.22
CA SER A 820 2.23 -8.45 12.52
C SER A 820 1.90 -9.93 12.51
N GLY A 821 2.70 -10.79 13.15
CA GLY A 821 2.48 -12.24 13.21
C GLY A 821 1.26 -12.70 14.03
N ARG A 822 0.18 -11.92 14.10
CA ARG A 822 -1.09 -12.49 14.54
C ARG A 822 -1.58 -13.47 13.47
N PRO A 823 -2.07 -14.67 13.85
CA PRO A 823 -2.98 -15.40 12.97
C PRO A 823 -4.21 -14.53 12.73
N ASP A 824 -4.70 -14.51 11.48
CA ASP A 824 -6.00 -13.95 11.13
C ASP A 824 -7.12 -14.61 11.95
#